data_AF-A0AA51RDQ8-F1
#
_entry.id   AF-A0AA51RDQ8-F1
#
_cell.length_a   1.000
_cell.length_b   1.000
_cell.length_c   1.000
_cell.angle_alpha   90.00
_cell.angle_beta   90.00
_cell.angle_gamma   90.00
#
_symmetry.space_group_name_H-M   'P 1'
#
loop_
_entity.id
_entity.type
_entity.pdbx_description
1 polymer ?
#
loop_
_entity_poly.entity_id
_entity_poly.type
_entity_poly.pdbx_seq_one_letter_code
_entity_poly.pdbx_strand_id
1 'polypeptide(L)'
;MKKILLLTILSILSTIVIAQPDGYYDGTEGLSGNELKIKLHQILRGHEVKTYSEFRDVILRDLDEDPNNPDNIILFYKNASIPKSNFASNNEPDFWNREHTWPSSHGFSTQDTAYTDVHNLRPSDATVNSSKSNKDFNDVENIPENAEGEAPDTYTTNDFWDPRDEIKGDVARILFYMATRYESESLDLELVDRISFSNEPALGVLFTLIKWHEQDPVDAEERARHEGAFGYQGNRNPFIDHPEWVNAIWGGSTSPNLILNTLNFNADFGNAELGSSLEQQYEINAYNLTSDVSVQVEAPFYVSTDGENYTDSIGFSSNNSSEQTFTVFLRFEPNQEEQEVNIEVIHSTDGDSEELSVSGKEGAIEITTIAEARQFTLGEVVTVQGVVIDAGNNSSNNRVIYDGTAGLVVRSFDTDNESENLQQGDSVSVTGGLSEFNNLLQISESPITITILKQGVNLPEPKVISLANVGEEYESQLITVRNVEFVETGIFLGGGASGNFTITDGVNELIFRIGSGNHPIVGEDIPTGLYDVTGFVGQFGNDYQISPRTIDDLQPVEDSTGQTLANIDFKTIDGLIYPNPAKDQIFIKTEKLQFASTISATIYSSNGSKLQELNNINASRNTISIDHLKGGMYFIILSIDDQYFIQKLIKE
;
A
#
# COMPACT_ATOMS: atom_id res chain seq x y z
N MET A 1 43.60 19.84 83.11
CA MET A 1 43.61 18.79 82.06
C MET A 1 42.18 18.61 81.58
N LYS A 2 41.84 19.11 80.37
CA LYS A 2 40.51 18.98 79.76
C LYS A 2 40.48 17.73 78.88
N LYS A 3 39.50 16.85 79.08
CA LYS A 3 39.22 15.71 78.21
C LYS A 3 38.37 16.19 77.03
N ILE A 4 38.82 15.93 75.79
CA ILE A 4 38.04 16.16 74.57
C ILE A 4 37.52 14.79 74.12
N LEU A 5 36.20 14.70 73.99
CA LEU A 5 35.46 13.57 73.45
C LEU A 5 35.40 13.76 71.92
N LEU A 6 35.86 12.78 71.15
CA LEU A 6 35.75 12.77 69.68
C LEU A 6 34.45 12.05 69.31
N LEU A 7 33.53 12.76 68.65
CA LEU A 7 32.29 12.19 68.11
C LEU A 7 32.49 11.93 66.61
N THR A 8 32.47 10.68 66.19
CA THR A 8 32.42 10.27 64.79
C THR A 8 30.96 10.27 64.33
N ILE A 9 30.63 11.14 63.37
CA ILE A 9 29.32 11.16 62.69
C ILE A 9 29.43 10.25 61.47
N LEU A 10 28.69 9.14 61.48
CA LEU A 10 28.50 8.25 60.34
C LEU A 10 27.27 8.76 59.57
N SER A 11 27.47 9.39 58.41
CA SER A 11 26.39 9.79 57.52
C SER A 11 25.95 8.58 56.68
N ILE A 12 24.81 7.99 57.01
CA ILE A 12 24.14 7.01 56.16
C ILE A 12 23.36 7.81 55.12
N LEU A 13 23.84 7.84 53.87
CA LEU A 13 23.02 8.23 52.73
C LEU A 13 22.05 7.07 52.48
N SER A 14 20.75 7.27 52.72
CA SER A 14 19.72 6.33 52.26
C SER A 14 19.43 6.66 50.79
N THR A 15 19.83 5.80 49.87
CA THR A 15 19.22 5.74 48.54
C THR A 15 17.77 5.26 48.73
N ILE A 16 16.80 6.04 48.26
CA ILE A 16 15.43 5.57 48.14
C ILE A 16 15.43 4.64 46.93
N VAL A 17 15.51 3.33 47.16
CA VAL A 17 15.17 2.35 46.14
C VAL A 17 13.64 2.36 46.06
N ILE A 18 13.08 2.86 44.96
CA ILE A 18 11.66 2.70 44.69
C ILE A 18 11.47 1.25 44.26
N ALA A 19 11.25 0.36 45.23
CA ALA A 19 10.94 -1.03 44.93
C ALA A 19 9.60 -1.12 44.18
N GLN A 20 9.44 -2.21 43.41
CA GLN A 20 8.14 -2.62 42.87
C GLN A 20 7.06 -2.50 43.96
N PRO A 21 5.94 -1.80 43.71
CA PRO A 21 4.83 -1.74 44.65
C PRO A 21 4.32 -3.13 45.01
N ASP A 22 4.01 -3.37 46.28
CA ASP A 22 3.34 -4.60 46.70
C ASP A 22 2.07 -4.81 45.87
N GLY A 23 1.92 -5.99 45.28
CA GLY A 23 0.77 -6.36 44.44
C GLY A 23 0.76 -5.80 43.01
N TYR A 24 1.91 -5.31 42.49
CA TYR A 24 2.00 -4.75 41.13
C TYR A 24 1.47 -5.70 40.04
N TYR A 25 1.66 -7.02 40.21
CA TYR A 25 1.22 -8.05 39.25
C TYR A 25 -0.03 -8.84 39.71
N ASP A 26 -0.83 -8.32 40.63
CA ASP A 26 -1.99 -9.04 41.16
C ASP A 26 -2.97 -9.49 40.05
N GLY A 27 -3.36 -10.77 40.10
CA GLY A 27 -4.29 -11.41 39.18
C GLY A 27 -3.63 -12.08 37.98
N THR A 28 -2.30 -12.22 37.95
CA THR A 28 -1.58 -13.07 36.97
C THR A 28 -1.51 -14.53 37.42
N GLU A 29 -1.95 -14.86 38.63
CA GLU A 29 -1.77 -16.19 39.22
C GLU A 29 -2.46 -17.29 38.40
N GLY A 30 -1.66 -18.22 37.88
CA GLY A 30 -2.15 -19.39 37.15
C GLY A 30 -2.56 -19.13 35.70
N LEU A 31 -2.36 -17.90 35.19
CA LEU A 31 -2.58 -17.57 33.79
C LEU A 31 -1.37 -17.99 32.94
N SER A 32 -1.62 -18.29 31.66
CA SER A 32 -0.61 -18.58 30.63
C SER A 32 -1.12 -18.12 29.26
N GLY A 33 -0.28 -18.20 28.23
CA GLY A 33 -0.62 -17.84 26.86
C GLY A 33 -1.21 -16.43 26.75
N ASN A 34 -2.24 -16.31 25.91
CA ASN A 34 -2.89 -15.03 25.66
C ASN A 34 -3.58 -14.43 26.91
N GLU A 35 -4.12 -15.27 27.81
CA GLU A 35 -4.75 -14.77 29.04
C GLU A 35 -3.74 -14.02 29.93
N LEU A 36 -2.52 -14.52 30.04
CA LEU A 36 -1.44 -13.86 30.77
C LEU A 36 -0.97 -12.58 30.05
N LYS A 37 -0.78 -12.63 28.73
CA LYS A 37 -0.36 -11.48 27.92
C LYS A 37 -1.35 -10.32 28.05
N ILE A 38 -2.65 -10.58 27.87
CA ILE A 38 -3.73 -9.59 28.06
C ILE A 38 -3.75 -9.04 29.49
N LYS A 39 -3.60 -9.91 30.50
CA LYS A 39 -3.58 -9.46 31.90
C LYS A 39 -2.40 -8.54 32.19
N LEU A 40 -1.21 -8.84 31.64
CA LEU A 40 -0.04 -7.98 31.74
C LEU A 40 -0.25 -6.66 31.01
N HIS A 41 -0.79 -6.66 29.79
CA HIS A 41 -1.16 -5.43 29.09
C HIS A 41 -2.02 -4.51 29.98
N GLN A 42 -3.05 -5.05 30.63
CA GLN A 42 -3.94 -4.29 31.49
C GLN A 42 -3.23 -3.64 32.69
N ILE A 43 -2.21 -4.31 33.24
CA ILE A 43 -1.36 -3.80 34.32
C ILE A 43 -0.45 -2.70 33.78
N LEU A 44 0.13 -2.92 32.60
CA LEU A 44 1.19 -2.09 32.07
C LEU A 44 0.66 -0.80 31.45
N ARG A 45 -0.43 -0.83 30.66
CA ARG A 45 -0.92 0.22 29.71
C ARG A 45 -0.87 1.71 30.13
N GLY A 46 -0.70 2.07 31.40
CA GLY A 46 -0.44 3.44 31.85
C GLY A 46 1.04 3.68 32.23
N HIS A 47 1.72 4.59 31.53
CA HIS A 47 3.04 5.11 31.93
C HIS A 47 3.05 6.64 31.88
N GLU A 48 3.95 7.29 32.63
CA GLU A 48 4.14 8.74 32.54
C GLU A 48 4.86 9.10 31.24
N VAL A 49 4.16 9.75 30.32
CA VAL A 49 4.73 10.14 29.01
C VAL A 49 5.78 11.24 29.21
N LYS A 50 6.98 11.02 28.68
CA LYS A 50 8.08 12.00 28.66
C LYS A 50 8.25 12.57 27.26
N THR A 51 8.80 13.77 27.17
CA THR A 51 9.14 14.36 25.88
C THR A 51 10.33 13.64 25.26
N TYR A 52 10.35 13.55 23.93
CA TYR A 52 11.47 12.95 23.22
C TYR A 52 12.81 13.65 23.52
N SER A 53 12.80 14.97 23.82
CA SER A 53 13.98 15.71 24.27
C SER A 53 14.49 15.29 25.64
N GLU A 54 13.63 14.89 26.57
CA GLU A 54 14.06 14.41 27.89
C GLU A 54 14.90 13.13 27.79
N PHE A 55 14.60 12.26 26.81
CA PHE A 55 15.44 11.09 26.53
C PHE A 55 16.87 11.45 26.14
N ARG A 56 17.04 12.52 25.35
CA ARG A 56 18.36 13.03 24.98
C ARG A 56 19.06 13.72 26.16
N ASP A 57 18.34 14.59 26.85
CA ASP A 57 18.96 15.56 27.76
C ASP A 57 19.19 14.99 29.17
N VAL A 58 18.37 14.03 29.59
CA VAL A 58 18.33 13.52 30.97
C VAL A 58 18.32 11.99 31.01
N ILE A 59 17.28 11.34 30.45
CA ILE A 59 16.95 9.95 30.80
C ILE A 59 18.04 8.96 30.34
N LEU A 60 18.39 8.93 29.04
CA LEU A 60 19.41 7.98 28.56
C LEU A 60 20.81 8.30 29.11
N ARG A 61 21.07 9.58 29.39
CA ARG A 61 22.32 10.02 30.02
C ARG A 61 22.45 9.58 31.47
N ASP A 62 21.34 9.31 32.14
CA ASP A 62 21.31 8.80 33.51
C ASP A 62 21.32 7.26 33.50
N LEU A 63 20.39 6.66 32.75
CA LEU A 63 20.17 5.22 32.73
C LEU A 63 21.31 4.41 32.10
N ASP A 64 22.02 4.98 31.13
CA ASP A 64 23.09 4.32 30.39
C ASP A 64 24.46 5.00 30.66
N GLU A 65 24.61 5.68 31.80
CA GLU A 65 25.87 6.29 32.27
C GLU A 65 26.99 5.24 32.41
N ASP A 66 28.21 5.56 31.97
CA ASP A 66 29.37 4.71 32.24
C ASP A 66 29.72 4.76 33.74
N PRO A 67 29.64 3.64 34.48
CA PRO A 67 29.92 3.61 35.91
C PRO A 67 31.37 3.96 36.25
N ASN A 68 32.29 3.91 35.29
CA ASN A 68 33.69 4.28 35.46
C ASN A 68 33.98 5.72 35.03
N ASN A 69 33.06 6.37 34.32
CA ASN A 69 33.21 7.75 33.86
C ASN A 69 31.84 8.44 33.70
N PRO A 70 31.38 9.23 34.70
CA PRO A 70 30.05 9.85 34.68
C PRO A 70 29.85 10.92 33.59
N ASP A 71 30.93 11.37 32.94
CA ASP A 71 30.82 12.26 31.77
C ASP A 71 30.49 11.49 30.47
N ASN A 72 30.50 10.15 30.52
CA ASN A 72 30.29 9.27 29.38
C ASN A 72 28.98 8.46 29.49
N ILE A 73 28.52 7.99 28.32
CA ILE A 73 27.37 7.10 28.12
C ILE A 73 27.86 5.83 27.40
N ILE A 74 27.31 4.66 27.75
CA ILE A 74 27.61 3.38 27.10
C ILE A 74 26.60 3.15 25.97
N LEU A 75 27.10 2.86 24.76
CA LEU A 75 26.25 2.60 23.59
C LEU A 75 25.81 1.15 23.54
N PHE A 76 24.52 0.92 23.28
CA PHE A 76 23.86 -0.38 23.40
C PHE A 76 24.48 -1.46 22.50
N TYR A 77 24.45 -1.27 21.18
CA TYR A 77 25.00 -2.25 20.23
C TYR A 77 26.54 -2.28 20.25
N LYS A 78 27.20 -1.12 20.30
CA LYS A 78 28.67 -1.00 20.16
C LYS A 78 29.47 -1.25 21.45
N ASN A 79 28.82 -1.22 22.62
CA ASN A 79 29.44 -1.26 23.96
C ASN A 79 30.58 -0.23 24.16
N ALA A 80 30.52 0.89 23.46
CA ALA A 80 31.52 1.95 23.57
C ALA A 80 31.10 2.97 24.62
N SER A 81 32.03 3.37 25.49
CA SER A 81 31.83 4.55 26.35
C SER A 81 32.27 5.80 25.59
N ILE A 82 31.34 6.72 25.32
CA ILE A 82 31.62 7.99 24.64
C ILE A 82 31.10 9.19 25.45
N PRO A 83 31.60 10.42 25.24
CA PRO A 83 31.11 11.59 25.96
C PRO A 83 29.61 11.81 25.78
N LYS A 84 28.87 12.08 26.87
CA LYS A 84 27.43 12.42 26.83
C LYS A 84 27.13 13.62 25.93
N SER A 85 28.10 14.50 25.73
CA SER A 85 28.03 15.66 24.84
C SER A 85 28.06 15.31 23.34
N ASN A 86 28.53 14.13 22.96
CA ASN A 86 28.62 13.68 21.57
C ASN A 86 27.28 13.17 21.05
N PHE A 87 26.22 13.97 21.20
CA PHE A 87 24.94 13.65 20.60
C PHE A 87 24.96 14.04 19.11
N ALA A 88 24.59 13.11 18.24
CA ALA A 88 24.73 13.25 16.81
C ALA A 88 23.83 14.36 16.24
N SER A 89 24.36 15.15 15.30
CA SER A 89 23.59 16.12 14.53
C SER A 89 23.21 15.62 13.13
N ASN A 90 23.84 14.54 12.69
CA ASN A 90 23.60 13.83 11.43
C ASN A 90 24.02 12.35 11.61
N ASN A 91 24.22 11.62 10.52
CA ASN A 91 24.69 10.23 10.57
C ASN A 91 26.23 10.16 10.67
N GLU A 92 26.78 10.52 11.84
CA GLU A 92 28.21 10.59 12.11
C GLU A 92 28.68 9.49 13.09
N PRO A 93 29.81 8.81 12.81
CA PRO A 93 30.34 7.75 13.67
C PRO A 93 30.90 8.31 14.98
N ASP A 94 30.86 7.52 16.06
CA ASP A 94 31.28 7.90 17.43
C ASP A 94 30.48 9.06 18.05
N PHE A 95 29.26 9.29 17.55
CA PHE A 95 28.24 10.13 18.17
C PHE A 95 26.98 9.32 18.35
N TRP A 96 26.28 9.55 19.47
CA TRP A 96 25.10 8.77 19.79
C TRP A 96 23.81 9.47 19.40
N ASN A 97 22.82 8.66 19.03
CA ASN A 97 21.43 9.04 18.91
C ASN A 97 20.54 8.06 19.71
N ARG A 98 19.23 8.20 19.55
CA ARG A 98 18.24 7.34 20.21
C ARG A 98 17.87 6.21 19.26
N GLU A 99 18.10 4.99 19.71
CA GLU A 99 17.66 3.76 19.08
C GLU A 99 16.28 3.40 19.61
N HIS A 100 15.37 3.05 18.71
CA HIS A 100 14.12 2.36 19.02
C HIS A 100 14.35 0.87 18.75
N THR A 101 14.50 0.08 19.81
CA THR A 101 14.81 -1.35 19.69
C THR A 101 13.72 -2.07 18.89
N TRP A 102 12.44 -1.88 19.24
CA TRP A 102 11.32 -2.05 18.32
C TRP A 102 11.25 -0.82 17.39
N PRO A 103 11.58 -0.94 16.08
CA PRO A 103 11.63 0.21 15.20
C PRO A 103 10.24 0.83 15.01
N SER A 104 10.10 2.15 15.08
CA SER A 104 8.80 2.82 14.91
C SER A 104 8.12 2.50 13.58
N SER A 105 8.90 2.26 12.53
CA SER A 105 8.33 1.85 11.24
C SER A 105 7.57 0.52 11.31
N HIS A 106 7.64 -0.27 12.39
CA HIS A 106 6.85 -1.48 12.60
C HIS A 106 5.63 -1.18 13.46
N GLY A 107 4.73 -0.33 12.94
CA GLY A 107 3.38 -0.18 13.48
C GLY A 107 3.09 1.03 14.37
N PHE A 108 4.03 1.95 14.63
CA PHE A 108 3.72 3.14 15.43
C PHE A 108 4.39 4.44 14.98
N SER A 109 3.69 5.55 15.20
CA SER A 109 4.12 6.88 14.78
C SER A 109 4.83 7.64 15.91
N THR A 110 5.33 8.84 15.57
CA THR A 110 5.91 9.77 16.56
C THR A 110 4.90 10.33 17.57
N GLN A 111 3.60 10.12 17.36
CA GLN A 111 2.53 10.57 18.26
C GLN A 111 2.18 9.52 19.31
N ASP A 112 2.55 8.26 19.07
CA ASP A 112 2.21 7.15 19.93
C ASP A 112 3.12 7.09 21.16
N THR A 113 2.55 6.64 22.28
CA THR A 113 3.30 6.55 23.54
C THR A 113 4.48 5.57 23.46
N ALA A 114 4.41 4.59 22.55
CA ALA A 114 5.49 3.68 22.17
C ALA A 114 6.76 4.41 21.70
N TYR A 115 6.62 5.59 21.10
CA TYR A 115 7.76 6.39 20.62
C TYR A 115 8.61 6.96 21.75
N THR A 116 8.04 7.11 22.94
CA THR A 116 8.69 7.67 24.13
C THR A 116 8.65 6.70 25.32
N ASP A 117 8.69 5.39 25.04
CA ASP A 117 8.79 4.35 26.07
C ASP A 117 10.27 4.07 26.41
N VAL A 118 10.61 4.19 27.69
CA VAL A 118 11.98 4.05 28.23
C VAL A 118 12.54 2.65 28.10
N HIS A 119 11.68 1.64 28.06
CA HIS A 119 12.12 0.27 27.83
C HIS A 119 12.51 0.05 26.36
N ASN A 120 11.90 0.79 25.42
CA ASN A 120 12.20 0.70 23.99
C ASN A 120 13.39 1.56 23.53
N LEU A 121 13.68 2.64 24.26
CA LEU A 121 14.71 3.60 23.87
C LEU A 121 16.08 3.27 24.48
N ARG A 122 17.10 3.18 23.62
CA ARG A 122 18.50 2.94 23.98
C ARG A 122 19.43 3.97 23.32
N PRO A 123 20.60 4.30 23.90
CA PRO A 123 21.62 5.07 23.18
C PRO A 123 22.36 4.16 22.20
N SER A 124 22.45 4.56 20.93
CA SER A 124 23.24 3.85 19.93
C SER A 124 24.16 4.82 19.21
N ASP A 125 25.27 4.32 18.69
CA ASP A 125 26.04 5.05 17.68
C ASP A 125 25.14 5.35 16.48
N ALA A 126 25.20 6.57 15.94
CA ALA A 126 24.28 7.03 14.91
C ALA A 126 24.40 6.23 13.62
N THR A 127 25.61 5.86 13.20
CA THR A 127 25.86 5.05 12.00
C THR A 127 25.41 3.60 12.20
N VAL A 128 25.66 3.03 13.37
CA VAL A 128 25.22 1.68 13.75
C VAL A 128 23.68 1.61 13.81
N ASN A 129 23.03 2.63 14.38
CA ASN A 129 21.57 2.74 14.36
C ASN A 129 21.04 2.84 12.92
N SER A 130 21.67 3.69 12.08
CA SER A 130 21.32 3.76 10.66
C SER A 130 21.52 2.43 9.91
N SER A 131 22.50 1.62 10.32
CA SER A 131 22.79 0.29 9.79
C SER A 131 21.75 -0.76 10.23
N LYS A 132 21.33 -0.71 11.50
CA LYS A 132 20.24 -1.51 12.07
C LYS A 132 18.92 -1.23 11.35
N SER A 133 18.65 0.04 11.06
CA SER A 133 17.47 0.46 10.30
C SER A 133 16.18 -0.10 10.93
N ASN A 134 15.31 -0.74 10.14
CA ASN A 134 14.10 -1.41 10.60
C ASN A 134 14.20 -2.94 10.50
N LYS A 135 15.39 -3.51 10.58
CA LYS A 135 15.60 -4.95 10.45
C LYS A 135 15.03 -5.70 11.64
N ASP A 136 14.57 -6.92 11.36
CA ASP A 136 14.22 -7.91 12.36
C ASP A 136 15.47 -8.41 13.10
N PHE A 137 15.26 -9.04 14.24
CA PHE A 137 16.35 -9.64 15.01
C PHE A 137 16.42 -11.14 14.75
N ASN A 138 17.60 -11.62 14.35
CA ASN A 138 17.85 -13.04 14.16
C ASN A 138 19.36 -13.35 14.26
N ASP A 139 19.72 -14.62 14.45
CA ASP A 139 21.12 -15.04 14.34
C ASP A 139 21.58 -14.89 12.88
N VAL A 140 22.74 -14.27 12.68
CA VAL A 140 23.34 -14.06 11.37
C VAL A 140 24.66 -14.82 11.30
N GLU A 141 24.97 -15.42 10.14
CA GLU A 141 26.22 -16.16 9.98
C GLU A 141 27.41 -15.23 10.23
N ASN A 142 28.29 -15.60 11.17
CA ASN A 142 29.48 -14.85 11.55
C ASN A 142 30.59 -15.00 10.49
N ILE A 143 30.41 -14.32 9.37
CA ILE A 143 31.36 -14.19 8.27
C ILE A 143 31.71 -12.72 8.03
N PRO A 144 32.90 -12.40 7.48
CA PRO A 144 33.32 -11.03 7.24
C PRO A 144 32.33 -10.18 6.42
N GLU A 145 31.58 -10.80 5.52
CA GLU A 145 30.58 -10.15 4.67
C GLU A 145 29.37 -9.63 5.46
N ASN A 146 29.05 -10.27 6.59
CA ASN A 146 27.93 -9.89 7.46
C ASN A 146 28.38 -9.02 8.64
N ALA A 147 29.68 -8.79 8.83
CA ALA A 147 30.15 -7.96 9.94
C ALA A 147 29.67 -6.52 9.77
N GLU A 148 29.03 -5.96 10.79
CA GLU A 148 28.54 -4.57 10.79
C GLU A 148 29.71 -3.58 10.64
N GLY A 149 30.83 -3.89 11.28
CA GLY A 149 32.11 -3.22 11.11
C GLY A 149 32.40 -2.14 12.15
N GLU A 150 31.43 -1.28 12.48
CA GLU A 150 31.60 -0.21 13.47
C GLU A 150 31.22 -0.66 14.89
N ALA A 151 30.23 -1.53 15.01
CA ALA A 151 29.89 -2.28 16.21
C ALA A 151 30.61 -3.64 16.19
N PRO A 152 31.60 -3.86 17.09
CA PRO A 152 32.24 -5.16 17.24
C PRO A 152 31.22 -6.24 17.62
N ASP A 153 31.47 -7.47 17.15
CA ASP A 153 30.66 -8.66 17.47
C ASP A 153 29.16 -8.48 17.16
N THR A 154 28.85 -7.63 16.16
CA THR A 154 27.51 -7.40 15.62
C THR A 154 27.50 -7.75 14.14
N TYR A 155 26.47 -8.44 13.70
CA TYR A 155 26.32 -8.93 12.33
C TYR A 155 24.99 -8.48 11.74
N THR A 156 24.93 -8.33 10.42
CA THR A 156 23.73 -7.87 9.74
C THR A 156 23.64 -8.36 8.30
N THR A 157 22.41 -8.56 7.84
CA THR A 157 22.05 -8.81 6.44
C THR A 157 21.12 -7.69 5.95
N ASN A 158 20.42 -7.90 4.83
CA ASN A 158 19.36 -6.98 4.41
C ASN A 158 18.17 -7.01 5.37
N ASP A 159 17.87 -8.19 5.94
CA ASP A 159 16.63 -8.45 6.68
C ASP A 159 16.87 -8.53 8.19
N PHE A 160 18.07 -8.91 8.62
CA PHE A 160 18.35 -9.26 10.01
C PHE A 160 19.47 -8.42 10.65
N TRP A 161 19.31 -8.21 11.95
CA TRP A 161 20.29 -7.66 12.87
C TRP A 161 20.59 -8.67 13.99
N ASP A 162 21.88 -8.99 14.14
CA ASP A 162 22.40 -9.90 15.17
C ASP A 162 23.33 -9.10 16.09
N PRO A 163 22.85 -8.68 17.28
CA PRO A 163 23.64 -7.90 18.22
C PRO A 163 24.66 -8.79 18.94
N ARG A 164 25.52 -8.17 19.75
CA ARG A 164 26.46 -8.90 20.60
C ARG A 164 25.75 -9.86 21.55
N ASP A 165 26.38 -11.00 21.82
CA ASP A 165 25.81 -12.06 22.65
C ASP A 165 25.41 -11.59 24.06
N GLU A 166 26.10 -10.58 24.64
CA GLU A 166 25.83 -10.09 26.00
C GLU A 166 24.63 -9.14 26.12
N ILE A 167 23.91 -8.87 25.02
CA ILE A 167 22.68 -8.05 25.05
C ILE A 167 21.52 -8.70 24.31
N LYS A 168 21.67 -9.95 23.86
CA LYS A 168 20.63 -10.66 23.11
C LYS A 168 19.37 -10.85 23.95
N GLY A 169 19.53 -11.14 25.23
CA GLY A 169 18.44 -11.30 26.19
C GLY A 169 17.77 -9.96 26.52
N ASP A 170 18.56 -8.89 26.65
CA ASP A 170 18.06 -7.52 26.83
C ASP A 170 17.17 -7.10 25.66
N VAL A 171 17.65 -7.30 24.43
CA VAL A 171 16.87 -7.04 23.21
C VAL A 171 15.58 -7.84 23.22
N ALA A 172 15.65 -9.16 23.47
CA ALA A 172 14.48 -10.02 23.49
C ALA A 172 13.44 -9.54 24.52
N ARG A 173 13.86 -9.24 25.76
CA ARG A 173 12.94 -8.77 26.82
C ARG A 173 12.35 -7.40 26.53
N ILE A 174 13.05 -6.51 25.83
CA ILE A 174 12.47 -5.25 25.33
C ILE A 174 11.35 -5.54 24.34
N LEU A 175 11.58 -6.43 23.37
CA LEU A 175 10.61 -6.75 22.34
C LEU A 175 9.38 -7.50 22.89
N PHE A 176 9.57 -8.46 23.80
CA PHE A 176 8.47 -9.10 24.54
C PHE A 176 7.64 -8.08 25.31
N TYR A 177 8.30 -7.11 25.96
CA TYR A 177 7.62 -6.01 26.64
C TYR A 177 6.82 -5.15 25.68
N MET A 178 7.39 -4.77 24.53
CA MET A 178 6.68 -3.94 23.55
C MET A 178 5.43 -4.63 23.04
N ALA A 179 5.52 -5.90 22.66
CA ALA A 179 4.35 -6.66 22.21
C ALA A 179 3.27 -6.78 23.30
N THR A 180 3.67 -7.08 24.54
CA THR A 180 2.72 -7.21 25.66
C THR A 180 2.14 -5.86 26.09
N ARG A 181 2.94 -4.81 26.10
CA ARG A 181 2.53 -3.48 26.58
C ARG A 181 1.49 -2.86 25.65
N TYR A 182 1.67 -3.06 24.35
CA TYR A 182 0.84 -2.47 23.32
C TYR A 182 -0.05 -3.54 22.67
N GLU A 183 -0.58 -4.47 23.46
CA GLU A 183 -1.67 -5.40 23.08
C GLU A 183 -3.03 -4.69 23.17
N SER A 184 -3.42 -3.90 22.17
CA SER A 184 -4.67 -3.12 22.25
C SER A 184 -5.30 -2.82 20.90
N GLU A 185 -6.61 -2.61 20.88
CA GLU A 185 -7.34 -2.17 19.67
C GLU A 185 -6.78 -0.89 19.02
N SER A 186 -6.11 -0.02 19.79
CA SER A 186 -5.60 1.27 19.28
C SER A 186 -4.17 1.22 18.73
N LEU A 187 -3.39 0.25 19.17
CA LEU A 187 -2.03 -0.03 18.75
C LEU A 187 -1.77 -1.44 19.24
N ASP A 188 -1.51 -2.35 18.31
CA ASP A 188 -1.37 -3.78 18.56
C ASP A 188 -0.03 -4.26 18.02
N LEU A 189 0.99 -4.33 18.87
CA LEU A 189 2.33 -4.76 18.47
C LEU A 189 2.49 -6.26 18.70
N GLU A 190 2.87 -7.00 17.65
CA GLU A 190 2.93 -8.46 17.70
C GLU A 190 4.29 -9.07 17.38
N LEU A 191 4.71 -10.05 18.16
CA LEU A 191 5.89 -10.84 17.81
C LEU A 191 5.47 -12.00 16.92
N VAL A 192 6.10 -12.09 15.76
CA VAL A 192 5.80 -13.10 14.73
C VAL A 192 7.03 -13.94 14.43
N ASP A 193 6.81 -15.17 13.99
CA ASP A 193 7.90 -16.10 13.73
C ASP A 193 8.27 -16.17 12.25
N ARG A 194 8.52 -15.01 11.67
CA ARG A 194 8.89 -14.83 10.26
C ARG A 194 9.50 -13.46 10.07
N ILE A 195 10.00 -13.20 8.87
CA ILE A 195 10.38 -11.84 8.48
C ILE A 195 9.13 -10.96 8.47
N SER A 196 9.22 -9.80 9.12
CA SER A 196 8.23 -8.74 9.14
C SER A 196 8.57 -7.63 8.13
N PHE A 197 7.60 -6.78 7.81
CA PHE A 197 7.78 -5.71 6.84
C PHE A 197 7.56 -4.32 7.44
N SER A 198 8.09 -3.29 6.79
CA SER A 198 7.82 -1.91 7.21
C SER A 198 6.32 -1.61 7.16
N ASN A 199 5.85 -0.90 8.18
CA ASN A 199 4.47 -0.54 8.50
C ASN A 199 3.58 -1.69 8.96
N GLU A 200 4.10 -2.91 9.04
CA GLU A 200 3.44 -3.99 9.76
C GLU A 200 3.64 -3.77 11.27
N PRO A 201 2.59 -3.83 12.10
CA PRO A 201 2.73 -3.72 13.54
C PRO A 201 3.23 -5.04 14.15
N ALA A 202 4.21 -5.66 13.51
CA ALA A 202 4.81 -6.91 13.93
C ALA A 202 6.33 -6.88 13.77
N LEU A 203 7.01 -7.73 14.54
CA LEU A 203 8.46 -7.91 14.47
C LEU A 203 8.84 -9.38 14.66
N GLY A 204 9.77 -9.88 13.85
CA GLY A 204 10.31 -11.23 13.98
C GLY A 204 11.80 -11.26 14.32
N VAL A 205 12.40 -12.44 14.52
CA VAL A 205 11.81 -13.79 14.52
C VAL A 205 11.56 -14.26 15.95
N LEU A 206 10.30 -14.51 16.33
CA LEU A 206 9.88 -14.84 17.70
C LEU A 206 10.71 -15.98 18.33
N PHE A 207 10.89 -17.11 17.64
CA PHE A 207 11.62 -18.25 18.22
C PHE A 207 13.08 -17.89 18.55
N THR A 208 13.73 -17.06 17.74
CA THR A 208 15.08 -16.57 18.03
C THR A 208 15.11 -15.69 19.28
N LEU A 209 14.11 -14.83 19.49
CA LEU A 209 14.01 -14.02 20.70
C LEU A 209 13.83 -14.88 21.96
N ILE A 210 13.06 -15.97 21.89
CA ILE A 210 12.90 -16.93 22.99
C ILE A 210 14.25 -17.57 23.31
N LYS A 211 14.97 -18.04 22.28
CA LYS A 211 16.31 -18.61 22.44
C LYS A 211 17.28 -17.62 23.08
N TRP A 212 17.32 -16.39 22.60
CA TRP A 212 18.18 -15.33 23.12
C TRP A 212 17.87 -15.01 24.58
N HIS A 213 16.60 -14.92 24.95
CA HIS A 213 16.16 -14.72 26.33
C HIS A 213 16.66 -15.82 27.28
N GLU A 214 16.61 -17.08 26.85
CA GLU A 214 17.09 -18.21 27.67
C GLU A 214 18.63 -18.28 27.74
N GLN A 215 19.32 -17.86 26.68
CA GLN A 215 20.79 -17.91 26.58
C GLN A 215 21.49 -16.75 27.29
N ASP A 216 20.83 -15.59 27.39
CA ASP A 216 21.33 -14.39 28.04
C ASP A 216 20.36 -13.93 29.16
N PRO A 217 20.46 -14.53 30.36
CA PRO A 217 19.57 -14.23 31.48
C PRO A 217 19.77 -12.81 32.04
N VAL A 218 18.70 -12.26 32.62
CA VAL A 218 18.70 -10.95 33.28
C VAL A 218 19.90 -10.78 34.22
N ASP A 219 20.77 -9.81 33.93
CA ASP A 219 21.96 -9.52 34.71
C ASP A 219 21.75 -8.38 35.73
N ALA A 220 22.83 -7.81 36.27
CA ALA A 220 22.74 -6.75 37.28
C ALA A 220 22.55 -5.37 36.64
N GLU A 221 23.17 -5.17 35.48
CA GLU A 221 23.14 -3.97 34.67
C GLU A 221 21.73 -3.71 34.14
N GLU A 222 21.08 -4.73 33.56
CA GLU A 222 19.70 -4.66 33.07
C GLU A 222 18.72 -4.38 34.21
N ARG A 223 18.87 -5.05 35.37
CA ARG A 223 18.05 -4.77 36.57
C ARG A 223 18.21 -3.33 37.06
N ALA A 224 19.44 -2.83 37.11
CA ALA A 224 19.70 -1.47 37.56
C ALA A 224 19.02 -0.46 36.62
N ARG A 225 19.12 -0.68 35.31
CA ARG A 225 18.45 0.16 34.31
C ARG A 225 16.94 0.09 34.43
N HIS A 226 16.37 -1.11 34.63
CA HIS A 226 14.94 -1.35 34.81
C HIS A 226 14.37 -0.62 36.04
N GLU A 227 15.08 -0.61 37.17
CA GLU A 227 14.68 0.18 38.35
C GLU A 227 14.72 1.69 38.08
N GLY A 228 15.73 2.16 37.35
CA GLY A 228 15.82 3.56 36.93
C GLY A 228 14.67 3.95 35.98
N ALA A 229 14.38 3.11 34.98
CA ALA A 229 13.27 3.27 34.05
C ALA A 229 11.93 3.40 34.77
N PHE A 230 11.68 2.53 35.77
CA PHE A 230 10.50 2.62 36.63
C PHE A 230 10.43 3.97 37.37
N GLY A 231 11.56 4.49 37.85
CA GLY A 231 11.64 5.81 38.47
C GLY A 231 11.26 6.98 37.55
N TYR A 232 11.46 6.84 36.23
CA TYR A 232 11.12 7.87 35.26
C TYR A 232 9.68 7.79 34.76
N GLN A 233 9.17 6.61 34.43
CA GLN A 233 7.88 6.46 33.75
C GLN A 233 6.84 5.62 34.52
N GLY A 234 7.21 5.00 35.64
CA GLY A 234 6.28 4.25 36.49
C GLY A 234 5.81 2.92 35.92
N ASN A 235 6.32 2.49 34.77
CA ASN A 235 6.08 1.19 34.14
C ASN A 235 7.29 0.28 34.29
N ARG A 236 7.03 -1.00 34.53
CA ARG A 236 8.03 -2.06 34.63
C ARG A 236 7.96 -2.96 33.40
N ASN A 237 9.10 -3.42 32.90
CA ASN A 237 9.17 -4.59 32.04
C ASN A 237 8.94 -5.88 32.85
N PRO A 238 7.82 -6.61 32.66
CA PRO A 238 7.51 -7.80 33.45
C PRO A 238 8.47 -8.95 33.16
N PHE A 239 9.12 -8.99 32.00
CA PHE A 239 10.03 -10.07 31.61
C PHE A 239 11.43 -9.91 32.22
N ILE A 240 11.71 -8.76 32.84
CA ILE A 240 12.89 -8.55 33.70
C ILE A 240 12.58 -8.97 35.15
N ASP A 241 11.37 -8.69 35.64
CA ASP A 241 10.92 -9.08 36.98
C ASP A 241 10.60 -10.58 37.08
N HIS A 242 9.97 -11.12 36.04
CA HIS A 242 9.48 -12.49 35.89
C HIS A 242 9.87 -13.09 34.53
N PRO A 243 11.15 -13.43 34.33
CA PRO A 243 11.63 -14.03 33.08
C PRO A 243 10.87 -15.30 32.68
N GLU A 244 10.38 -16.07 33.66
CA GLU A 244 9.59 -17.28 33.44
C GLU A 244 8.30 -17.06 32.65
N TRP A 245 7.78 -15.83 32.59
CA TRP A 245 6.57 -15.52 31.83
C TRP A 245 6.78 -15.48 30.33
N VAL A 246 8.03 -15.38 29.83
CA VAL A 246 8.29 -15.57 28.39
C VAL A 246 7.86 -16.97 27.97
N ASN A 247 8.31 -18.00 28.69
CA ASN A 247 7.93 -19.38 28.43
C ASN A 247 6.43 -19.63 28.65
N ALA A 248 5.85 -19.01 29.68
CA ALA A 248 4.43 -19.15 29.96
C ALA A 248 3.51 -18.55 28.87
N ILE A 249 4.01 -17.60 28.05
CA ILE A 249 3.24 -16.96 26.98
C ILE A 249 3.56 -17.56 25.60
N TRP A 250 4.84 -17.76 25.27
CA TRP A 250 5.29 -18.13 23.91
C TRP A 250 6.03 -19.48 23.84
N GLY A 251 6.09 -20.24 24.94
CA GLY A 251 6.83 -21.50 25.00
C GLY A 251 8.35 -21.35 25.16
N GLY A 252 9.06 -22.48 25.17
CA GLY A 252 10.51 -22.52 25.45
C GLY A 252 11.37 -22.94 24.25
N SER A 253 12.68 -22.64 24.29
CA SER A 253 13.59 -22.95 23.18
C SER A 253 14.18 -24.37 23.18
N THR A 254 13.89 -25.17 24.22
CA THR A 254 14.45 -26.51 24.42
C THR A 254 13.41 -27.64 24.45
N SER A 255 12.13 -27.29 24.40
CA SER A 255 11.01 -28.23 24.28
C SER A 255 10.37 -28.05 22.90
N PRO A 256 9.55 -29.01 22.44
CA PRO A 256 8.69 -28.81 21.28
C PRO A 256 7.93 -27.50 21.41
N ASN A 257 7.90 -26.73 20.32
CA ASN A 257 7.23 -25.43 20.25
C ASN A 257 6.65 -25.27 18.84
N LEU A 258 5.34 -25.08 18.75
CA LEU A 258 4.59 -24.82 17.54
C LEU A 258 4.23 -23.34 17.53
N ILE A 259 4.55 -22.63 16.45
CA ILE A 259 4.15 -21.25 16.26
C ILE A 259 3.35 -21.18 14.96
N LEU A 260 2.11 -20.71 15.06
CA LEU A 260 1.23 -20.55 13.90
C LEU A 260 1.57 -19.26 13.15
N ASN A 261 1.91 -19.39 11.87
CA ASN A 261 2.13 -18.26 10.97
C ASN A 261 0.91 -18.05 10.09
N THR A 262 0.09 -17.07 10.47
CA THR A 262 -1.20 -16.74 9.85
C THR A 262 -1.16 -15.47 8.99
N LEU A 263 0.02 -15.00 8.54
CA LEU A 263 0.17 -13.74 7.79
C LEU A 263 -0.81 -13.59 6.61
N ASN A 264 -1.10 -14.70 5.93
CA ASN A 264 -1.94 -14.75 4.74
C ASN A 264 -3.22 -15.58 5.00
N PHE A 265 -3.73 -15.55 6.22
CA PHE A 265 -4.86 -16.35 6.67
C PHE A 265 -5.89 -15.49 7.41
N ASN A 266 -7.14 -15.55 6.97
CA ASN A 266 -8.26 -14.96 7.68
C ASN A 266 -9.05 -16.03 8.46
N ALA A 267 -9.15 -15.84 9.77
CA ALA A 267 -9.91 -16.70 10.66
C ALA A 267 -11.42 -16.72 10.36
N ASP A 268 -11.98 -15.63 9.83
CA ASP A 268 -13.35 -15.55 9.35
C ASP A 268 -13.41 -15.88 7.85
N PHE A 269 -13.96 -17.06 7.54
CA PHE A 269 -14.18 -17.50 6.17
C PHE A 269 -15.40 -16.80 5.53
N GLY A 270 -16.22 -16.08 6.30
CA GLY A 270 -17.42 -15.41 5.81
C GLY A 270 -18.51 -16.39 5.38
N ASN A 271 -19.26 -16.02 4.33
CA ASN A 271 -20.42 -16.78 3.86
C ASN A 271 -20.07 -17.76 2.73
N ALA A 272 -20.51 -19.00 2.84
CA ALA A 272 -20.50 -20.00 1.77
C ALA A 272 -21.89 -20.60 1.55
N GLU A 273 -22.31 -20.77 0.29
CA GLU A 273 -23.59 -21.43 -0.02
C GLU A 273 -23.52 -22.92 0.34
N LEU A 274 -24.64 -23.51 0.76
CA LEU A 274 -24.73 -24.96 0.99
C LEU A 274 -24.25 -25.77 -0.22
N GLY A 275 -23.24 -26.61 -0.02
CA GLY A 275 -22.61 -27.43 -1.08
C GLY A 275 -21.51 -26.71 -1.87
N SER A 276 -21.14 -25.48 -1.48
CA SER A 276 -19.90 -24.80 -1.88
C SER A 276 -18.87 -24.84 -0.75
N SER A 277 -17.64 -24.44 -1.04
CA SER A 277 -16.56 -24.41 -0.06
C SER A 277 -15.66 -23.19 -0.26
N LEU A 278 -15.05 -22.75 0.85
CA LEU A 278 -13.99 -21.73 0.88
C LEU A 278 -12.74 -22.36 1.46
N GLU A 279 -11.58 -22.03 0.88
CA GLU A 279 -10.30 -22.65 1.23
C GLU A 279 -9.25 -21.58 1.50
N GLN A 280 -8.46 -21.79 2.53
CA GLN A 280 -7.33 -20.94 2.91
C GLN A 280 -6.17 -21.82 3.37
N GLN A 281 -4.99 -21.25 3.53
CA GLN A 281 -3.82 -21.95 4.06
C GLN A 281 -3.04 -21.08 5.04
N TYR A 282 -2.33 -21.73 5.95
CA TYR A 282 -1.37 -21.10 6.86
C TYR A 282 -0.22 -22.06 7.14
N GLU A 283 0.80 -21.57 7.82
CA GLU A 283 1.99 -22.35 8.15
C GLU A 283 2.09 -22.61 9.65
N ILE A 284 2.70 -23.74 10.00
CA ILE A 284 3.14 -24.08 11.35
C ILE A 284 4.66 -24.09 11.31
N ASN A 285 5.30 -23.18 12.04
CA ASN A 285 6.71 -23.27 12.33
C ASN A 285 6.89 -24.13 13.58
N ALA A 286 7.61 -25.24 13.45
CA ALA A 286 7.72 -26.25 14.47
C ALA A 286 9.18 -26.48 14.85
N TYR A 287 9.46 -26.28 16.14
CA TYR A 287 10.79 -26.33 16.71
C TYR A 287 10.97 -27.50 17.67
N ASN A 288 12.16 -28.09 17.67
CA ASN A 288 12.58 -29.15 18.59
C ASN A 288 11.60 -30.34 18.71
N LEU A 289 10.91 -30.68 17.62
CA LEU A 289 9.90 -31.74 17.63
C LEU A 289 10.46 -33.07 18.13
N THR A 290 9.73 -33.69 19.08
CA THR A 290 10.04 -35.05 19.59
C THR A 290 9.07 -36.12 19.09
N SER A 291 7.95 -35.70 18.50
CA SER A 291 6.96 -36.54 17.83
C SER A 291 6.46 -35.87 16.56
N ASP A 292 5.61 -36.57 15.81
CA ASP A 292 4.84 -35.99 14.72
C ASP A 292 3.91 -34.88 15.22
N VAL A 293 3.52 -33.98 14.32
CA VAL A 293 2.49 -32.95 14.56
C VAL A 293 1.16 -33.47 14.07
N SER A 294 0.09 -33.29 14.85
CA SER A 294 -1.28 -33.57 14.42
C SER A 294 -2.11 -32.29 14.41
N VAL A 295 -2.97 -32.16 13.40
CA VAL A 295 -3.92 -31.06 13.27
C VAL A 295 -5.32 -31.65 13.21
N GLN A 296 -6.21 -31.16 14.06
CA GLN A 296 -7.58 -31.68 14.20
C GLN A 296 -8.59 -30.54 14.16
N VAL A 297 -9.74 -30.80 13.55
CA VAL A 297 -10.84 -29.83 13.42
C VAL A 297 -12.18 -30.55 13.44
N GLU A 298 -13.26 -29.84 13.76
CA GLU A 298 -14.62 -30.36 13.68
C GLU A 298 -15.35 -29.84 12.42
N ALA A 299 -16.26 -30.66 11.87
CA ALA A 299 -17.15 -30.21 10.81
C ALA A 299 -17.97 -28.97 11.25
N PRO A 300 -18.22 -27.98 10.37
CA PRO A 300 -18.09 -28.01 8.91
C PRO A 300 -16.72 -27.60 8.35
N PHE A 301 -15.67 -27.58 9.16
CA PHE A 301 -14.31 -27.37 8.67
C PHE A 301 -13.57 -28.69 8.46
N TYR A 302 -12.62 -28.67 7.53
CA TYR A 302 -11.77 -29.81 7.19
C TYR A 302 -10.35 -29.36 6.86
N VAL A 303 -9.37 -30.20 7.15
CA VAL A 303 -7.94 -29.93 6.94
C VAL A 303 -7.31 -30.87 5.91
N SER A 304 -6.29 -30.38 5.21
CA SER A 304 -5.48 -31.15 4.24
C SER A 304 -4.00 -30.77 4.31
N THR A 305 -3.13 -31.72 3.94
CA THR A 305 -1.68 -31.50 3.73
C THR A 305 -1.34 -31.14 2.28
N ASP A 306 -2.27 -31.35 1.34
CA ASP A 306 -2.02 -31.27 -0.11
C ASP A 306 -3.01 -30.36 -0.87
N GLY A 307 -4.01 -29.80 -0.18
CA GLY A 307 -5.06 -28.97 -0.79
C GLY A 307 -6.06 -29.76 -1.65
N GLU A 308 -5.95 -31.08 -1.74
CA GLU A 308 -6.84 -31.94 -2.54
C GLU A 308 -7.72 -32.84 -1.64
N ASN A 309 -7.11 -33.47 -0.63
CA ASN A 309 -7.75 -34.51 0.19
C ASN A 309 -8.05 -34.00 1.61
N TYR A 310 -9.26 -33.48 1.80
CA TYR A 310 -9.71 -32.90 3.07
C TYR A 310 -10.32 -33.94 4.03
N THR A 311 -9.98 -33.81 5.32
CA THR A 311 -10.40 -34.72 6.41
C THR A 311 -10.54 -33.95 7.73
N ASP A 312 -11.08 -34.58 8.78
CA ASP A 312 -11.20 -33.98 10.12
C ASP A 312 -9.85 -33.94 10.88
N SER A 313 -8.82 -34.65 10.38
CA SER A 313 -7.51 -34.69 11.01
C SER A 313 -6.39 -35.04 10.04
N ILE A 314 -5.29 -34.31 10.10
CA ILE A 314 -4.06 -34.59 9.36
C ILE A 314 -2.86 -34.75 10.30
N GLY A 315 -1.76 -35.28 9.79
CA GLY A 315 -0.51 -35.38 10.54
C GLY A 315 0.70 -35.09 9.66
N PHE A 316 1.71 -34.44 10.24
CA PHE A 316 2.99 -34.16 9.62
C PHE A 316 4.09 -34.94 10.33
N SER A 317 4.87 -35.70 9.56
CA SER A 317 5.97 -36.48 10.12
C SER A 317 7.15 -35.59 10.51
N SER A 318 7.63 -35.74 11.75
CA SER A 318 8.86 -35.06 12.18
C SER A 318 10.08 -35.74 11.59
N ASN A 319 11.00 -34.94 11.05
CA ASN A 319 12.31 -35.41 10.57
C ASN A 319 13.45 -35.27 11.61
N ASN A 320 13.14 -34.89 12.86
CA ASN A 320 14.09 -34.56 13.94
C ASN A 320 15.07 -33.41 13.63
N SER A 321 14.74 -32.55 12.66
CA SER A 321 15.39 -31.24 12.51
C SER A 321 15.07 -30.35 13.71
N SER A 322 15.96 -29.41 14.02
CA SER A 322 15.73 -28.38 15.04
C SER A 322 14.56 -27.46 14.68
N GLU A 323 14.24 -27.36 13.40
CA GLU A 323 13.18 -26.52 12.83
C GLU A 323 12.58 -27.21 11.59
N GLN A 324 11.26 -27.15 11.46
CA GLN A 324 10.47 -27.62 10.34
C GLN A 324 9.29 -26.68 10.12
N THR A 325 8.91 -26.43 8.87
CA THR A 325 7.70 -25.69 8.53
C THR A 325 6.72 -26.61 7.81
N PHE A 326 5.44 -26.55 8.20
CA PHE A 326 4.36 -27.31 7.59
C PHE A 326 3.26 -26.40 7.09
N THR A 327 2.72 -26.67 5.90
CA THR A 327 1.56 -25.94 5.35
C THR A 327 0.29 -26.71 5.67
N VAL A 328 -0.69 -26.04 6.27
CA VAL A 328 -2.05 -26.56 6.49
C VAL A 328 -3.00 -25.89 5.53
N PHE A 329 -3.76 -26.69 4.77
CA PHE A 329 -4.90 -26.23 4.00
C PHE A 329 -6.16 -26.43 4.84
N LEU A 330 -6.96 -25.38 5.02
CA LEU A 330 -8.19 -25.39 5.78
C LEU A 330 -9.36 -25.03 4.87
N ARG A 331 -10.42 -25.85 4.90
CA ARG A 331 -11.64 -25.68 4.12
C ARG A 331 -12.83 -25.47 5.05
N PHE A 332 -13.65 -24.47 4.76
CA PHE A 332 -15.00 -24.34 5.28
C PHE A 332 -16.01 -24.86 4.24
N GLU A 333 -16.83 -25.84 4.60
CA GLU A 333 -17.87 -26.43 3.73
C GLU A 333 -19.17 -26.64 4.54
N PRO A 334 -20.10 -25.67 4.53
CA PRO A 334 -21.34 -25.76 5.30
C PRO A 334 -22.18 -26.97 4.86
N ASN A 335 -22.78 -27.65 5.84
CA ASN A 335 -23.47 -28.93 5.64
C ASN A 335 -24.97 -28.90 6.00
N GLN A 336 -25.48 -27.74 6.43
CA GLN A 336 -26.89 -27.50 6.70
C GLN A 336 -27.23 -26.02 6.50
N GLU A 337 -28.49 -25.73 6.16
CA GLU A 337 -29.01 -24.36 6.02
C GLU A 337 -28.91 -23.60 7.36
N GLU A 338 -28.65 -22.29 7.29
CA GLU A 338 -28.53 -21.36 8.44
C GLU A 338 -27.41 -21.72 9.44
N GLN A 339 -26.41 -22.51 9.03
CA GLN A 339 -25.27 -22.87 9.86
C GLN A 339 -24.36 -21.66 10.12
N GLU A 340 -24.01 -21.39 11.37
CA GLU A 340 -23.00 -20.40 11.75
C GLU A 340 -22.15 -21.03 12.85
N VAL A 341 -20.83 -21.06 12.65
CA VAL A 341 -19.90 -21.74 13.55
C VAL A 341 -18.70 -20.86 13.87
N ASN A 342 -18.21 -21.01 15.11
CA ASN A 342 -16.91 -20.56 15.55
C ASN A 342 -16.30 -21.73 16.34
N ILE A 343 -15.19 -22.27 15.85
CA ILE A 343 -14.55 -23.49 16.37
C ILE A 343 -13.03 -23.33 16.42
N GLU A 344 -12.36 -24.24 17.11
CA GLU A 344 -10.90 -24.28 17.19
C GLU A 344 -10.33 -25.33 16.24
N VAL A 345 -9.29 -24.96 15.51
CA VAL A 345 -8.36 -25.90 14.87
C VAL A 345 -7.24 -26.17 15.88
N ILE A 346 -7.06 -27.44 16.26
CA ILE A 346 -6.11 -27.82 17.31
C ILE A 346 -4.85 -28.41 16.67
N HIS A 347 -3.71 -27.80 16.94
CA HIS A 347 -2.39 -28.26 16.55
C HIS A 347 -1.69 -28.84 17.76
N SER A 348 -1.17 -30.05 17.65
CA SER A 348 -0.53 -30.69 18.80
C SER A 348 0.66 -31.54 18.41
N THR A 349 1.63 -31.55 19.31
CA THR A 349 2.77 -32.47 19.33
C THR A 349 3.02 -32.91 20.77
N ASP A 350 3.88 -33.89 20.99
CA ASP A 350 4.24 -34.31 22.35
C ASP A 350 4.97 -33.16 23.06
N GLY A 351 4.27 -32.48 23.96
CA GLY A 351 4.85 -31.41 24.78
C GLY A 351 4.39 -29.99 24.43
N ASP A 352 3.59 -29.83 23.38
CA ASP A 352 3.06 -28.52 23.00
C ASP A 352 1.75 -28.59 22.20
N SER A 353 0.93 -27.55 22.30
CA SER A 353 -0.35 -27.45 21.62
C SER A 353 -0.76 -26.00 21.39
N GLU A 354 -1.22 -25.71 20.18
CA GLU A 354 -1.74 -24.41 19.77
C GLU A 354 -3.19 -24.54 19.29
N GLU A 355 -3.94 -23.46 19.43
CA GLU A 355 -5.35 -23.37 19.02
C GLU A 355 -5.52 -22.18 18.07
N LEU A 356 -6.22 -22.40 16.95
CA LEU A 356 -6.59 -21.37 15.98
C LEU A 356 -8.11 -21.28 15.85
N SER A 357 -8.69 -20.21 16.38
CA SER A 357 -10.12 -19.95 16.25
C SER A 357 -10.48 -19.60 14.82
N VAL A 358 -11.47 -20.27 14.25
CA VAL A 358 -11.98 -20.04 12.90
C VAL A 358 -13.49 -19.98 12.89
N SER A 359 -14.05 -19.17 12.00
CA SER A 359 -15.49 -18.97 11.88
C SER A 359 -15.95 -18.97 10.43
N GLY A 360 -17.22 -19.30 10.24
CA GLY A 360 -17.83 -19.34 8.92
C GLY A 360 -19.33 -19.53 9.02
N LYS A 361 -20.03 -19.11 7.96
CA LYS A 361 -21.49 -19.09 7.90
C LYS A 361 -22.04 -19.64 6.59
N GLU A 362 -23.13 -20.38 6.67
CA GLU A 362 -23.92 -20.78 5.51
C GLU A 362 -24.76 -19.60 5.02
N GLY A 363 -24.67 -19.32 3.73
CA GLY A 363 -25.45 -18.30 3.06
C GLY A 363 -24.85 -17.89 1.72
N ALA A 364 -25.59 -17.08 0.97
CA ALA A 364 -25.04 -16.46 -0.23
C ALA A 364 -23.86 -15.57 0.14
N ILE A 365 -22.83 -15.59 -0.71
CA ILE A 365 -21.71 -14.65 -0.62
C ILE A 365 -22.28 -13.23 -0.62
N GLU A 366 -22.00 -12.46 0.43
CA GLU A 366 -22.41 -11.07 0.51
C GLU A 366 -21.51 -10.22 -0.38
N ILE A 367 -22.06 -9.81 -1.52
CA ILE A 367 -21.37 -8.89 -2.43
C ILE A 367 -21.69 -7.47 -1.96
N THR A 368 -20.66 -6.80 -1.44
CA THR A 368 -20.72 -5.40 -1.02
C THR A 368 -20.39 -4.50 -2.21
N THR A 369 -21.04 -3.34 -2.33
CA THR A 369 -20.62 -2.34 -3.34
C THR A 369 -19.26 -1.77 -2.95
N ILE A 370 -18.45 -1.36 -3.93
CA ILE A 370 -17.14 -0.78 -3.64
C ILE A 370 -17.30 0.47 -2.75
N ALA A 371 -18.31 1.31 -2.98
CA ALA A 371 -18.54 2.48 -2.13
C ALA A 371 -18.83 2.12 -0.66
N GLU A 372 -19.55 1.03 -0.40
CA GLU A 372 -19.79 0.53 0.95
C GLU A 372 -18.53 -0.10 1.54
N ALA A 373 -17.81 -0.93 0.78
CA ALA A 373 -16.56 -1.54 1.21
C ALA A 373 -15.52 -0.48 1.63
N ARG A 374 -15.46 0.67 0.94
CA ARG A 374 -14.60 1.80 1.32
C ARG A 374 -14.91 2.41 2.70
N GLN A 375 -16.00 2.02 3.36
CA GLN A 375 -16.37 2.48 4.71
C GLN A 375 -16.04 1.46 5.80
N PHE A 376 -15.55 0.28 5.42
CA PHE A 376 -15.15 -0.78 6.34
C PHE A 376 -13.80 -0.45 6.97
N THR A 377 -13.51 -1.07 8.10
CA THR A 377 -12.24 -0.91 8.80
C THR A 377 -11.14 -1.64 8.03
N LEU A 378 -9.92 -1.10 8.05
CA LEU A 378 -8.76 -1.84 7.54
C LEU A 378 -8.66 -3.19 8.28
N GLY A 379 -8.28 -4.25 7.57
CA GLY A 379 -8.31 -5.64 8.04
C GLY A 379 -9.62 -6.39 7.74
N GLU A 380 -10.75 -5.69 7.57
CA GLU A 380 -12.02 -6.37 7.26
C GLU A 380 -11.96 -6.99 5.86
N VAL A 381 -12.35 -8.26 5.77
CA VAL A 381 -12.50 -8.96 4.49
C VAL A 381 -13.80 -8.54 3.82
N VAL A 382 -13.68 -8.11 2.57
CA VAL A 382 -14.81 -7.74 1.74
C VAL A 382 -14.83 -8.59 0.48
N THR A 383 -16.03 -8.92 0.02
CA THR A 383 -16.24 -9.43 -1.35
C THR A 383 -16.89 -8.34 -2.19
N VAL A 384 -16.19 -7.89 -3.23
CA VAL A 384 -16.68 -6.88 -4.18
C VAL A 384 -16.66 -7.42 -5.59
N GLN A 385 -17.54 -6.88 -6.43
CA GLN A 385 -17.53 -7.16 -7.88
C GLN A 385 -17.30 -5.87 -8.66
N GLY A 386 -16.46 -5.93 -9.67
CA GLY A 386 -16.13 -4.74 -10.47
C GLY A 386 -15.55 -5.09 -11.84
N VAL A 387 -15.39 -4.06 -12.66
CA VAL A 387 -14.69 -4.13 -13.95
C VAL A 387 -13.30 -3.57 -13.77
N VAL A 388 -12.29 -4.29 -14.24
CA VAL A 388 -10.89 -3.85 -14.27
C VAL A 388 -10.75 -2.71 -15.27
N ILE A 389 -10.47 -1.50 -14.80
CA ILE A 389 -10.34 -0.29 -15.61
C ILE A 389 -8.89 0.03 -16.00
N ASP A 390 -7.92 -0.51 -15.25
CA ASP A 390 -6.49 -0.44 -15.54
C ASP A 390 -5.83 -1.81 -15.36
N ALA A 391 -5.02 -2.21 -16.34
CA ALA A 391 -4.35 -3.52 -16.40
C ALA A 391 -2.91 -3.48 -15.85
N GLY A 392 -2.56 -2.50 -15.02
CA GLY A 392 -1.24 -2.44 -14.40
C GLY A 392 -0.15 -1.77 -15.24
N ASN A 393 -0.52 -0.90 -16.19
CA ASN A 393 0.49 -0.15 -16.96
C ASN A 393 1.29 0.80 -16.05
N ASN A 394 0.67 1.32 -14.99
CA ASN A 394 1.32 2.18 -14.01
C ASN A 394 2.00 1.44 -12.86
N SER A 395 1.60 0.19 -12.59
CA SER A 395 2.20 -0.66 -11.57
C SER A 395 2.01 -2.12 -11.98
N SER A 396 3.08 -2.91 -11.99
CA SER A 396 3.00 -4.34 -12.33
C SER A 396 1.99 -5.09 -11.44
N ASN A 397 1.85 -4.66 -10.19
CA ASN A 397 1.14 -5.40 -9.15
C ASN A 397 -0.26 -4.87 -8.85
N ASN A 398 -0.61 -3.68 -9.34
CA ASN A 398 -1.90 -3.07 -9.00
C ASN A 398 -2.87 -3.25 -10.17
N ARG A 399 -4.12 -3.56 -9.84
CA ARG A 399 -5.26 -3.47 -10.75
C ARG A 399 -6.29 -2.56 -10.15
N VAL A 400 -6.98 -1.77 -10.98
CA VAL A 400 -8.03 -0.88 -10.49
C VAL A 400 -9.36 -1.45 -10.95
N ILE A 401 -10.27 -1.73 -10.02
CA ILE A 401 -11.63 -2.19 -10.31
C ILE A 401 -12.64 -1.10 -10.00
N TYR A 402 -13.74 -1.10 -10.75
CA TYR A 402 -14.85 -0.15 -10.60
C TYR A 402 -16.19 -0.84 -10.80
N ASP A 403 -17.15 -0.59 -9.90
CA ASP A 403 -18.46 -1.27 -9.88
C ASP A 403 -19.63 -0.36 -10.29
N GLY A 404 -19.37 0.91 -10.59
CA GLY A 404 -20.40 1.93 -10.81
C GLY A 404 -20.67 2.84 -9.62
N THR A 405 -20.22 2.45 -8.42
CA THR A 405 -20.39 3.21 -7.17
C THR A 405 -19.09 3.89 -6.74
N ALA A 406 -17.97 3.17 -6.79
CA ALA A 406 -16.63 3.70 -6.49
C ALA A 406 -15.55 2.79 -7.12
N GLY A 407 -14.30 3.20 -6.99
CA GLY A 407 -13.14 2.42 -7.43
C GLY A 407 -12.32 1.90 -6.26
N LEU A 408 -11.57 0.82 -6.50
CA LEU A 408 -10.66 0.23 -5.52
C LEU A 408 -9.46 -0.41 -6.22
N VAL A 409 -8.29 -0.30 -5.60
CA VAL A 409 -7.11 -1.03 -6.04
C VAL A 409 -7.17 -2.46 -5.51
N VAL A 410 -6.77 -3.43 -6.33
CA VAL A 410 -6.58 -4.82 -5.96
C VAL A 410 -5.12 -5.18 -6.20
N ARG A 411 -4.48 -5.77 -5.20
CA ARG A 411 -3.09 -6.21 -5.25
C ARG A 411 -2.92 -7.48 -4.43
N SER A 412 -2.78 -8.62 -5.10
CA SER A 412 -2.47 -9.89 -4.41
C SER A 412 -0.96 -9.98 -4.13
N PHE A 413 -0.62 -10.41 -2.91
CA PHE A 413 0.73 -10.80 -2.52
C PHE A 413 0.86 -12.32 -2.34
N ASP A 414 -0.20 -13.06 -2.65
CA ASP A 414 -0.20 -14.52 -2.62
C ASP A 414 0.82 -15.08 -3.61
N THR A 415 1.26 -16.32 -3.40
CA THR A 415 2.35 -16.94 -4.16
C THR A 415 2.13 -16.92 -5.69
N ASP A 416 0.87 -16.99 -6.14
CA ASP A 416 0.50 -16.95 -7.56
C ASP A 416 0.17 -15.54 -8.08
N ASN A 417 0.15 -14.52 -7.20
CA ASN A 417 -0.22 -13.13 -7.48
C ASN A 417 -1.40 -13.04 -8.47
N GLU A 418 -2.58 -13.51 -8.06
CA GLU A 418 -3.73 -13.67 -8.95
C GLU A 418 -4.11 -12.38 -9.68
N SER A 419 -3.81 -11.23 -9.06
CA SER A 419 -4.08 -9.90 -9.62
C SER A 419 -3.25 -9.57 -10.86
N GLU A 420 -2.06 -10.15 -11.02
CA GLU A 420 -1.20 -9.90 -12.18
C GLU A 420 -1.84 -10.37 -13.50
N ASN A 421 -2.69 -11.40 -13.43
CA ASN A 421 -3.33 -12.00 -14.60
C ASN A 421 -4.54 -11.23 -15.13
N LEU A 422 -5.03 -10.23 -14.38
CA LEU A 422 -6.22 -9.47 -14.75
C LEU A 422 -5.94 -8.50 -15.90
N GLN A 423 -6.86 -8.47 -16.86
CA GLN A 423 -6.83 -7.60 -18.03
C GLN A 423 -7.90 -6.51 -17.93
N GLN A 424 -7.65 -5.40 -18.62
CA GLN A 424 -8.63 -4.33 -18.75
C GLN A 424 -9.91 -4.86 -19.41
N GLY A 425 -11.05 -4.59 -18.80
CA GLY A 425 -12.35 -5.10 -19.23
C GLY A 425 -12.68 -6.49 -18.70
N ASP A 426 -11.90 -7.07 -17.79
CA ASP A 426 -12.34 -8.22 -17.01
C ASP A 426 -13.33 -7.78 -15.94
N SER A 427 -14.46 -8.47 -15.86
CA SER A 427 -15.41 -8.39 -14.76
C SER A 427 -15.05 -9.48 -13.75
N VAL A 428 -14.78 -9.07 -12.52
CA VAL A 428 -14.20 -9.93 -11.48
C VAL A 428 -15.03 -9.87 -10.20
N SER A 429 -14.97 -10.95 -9.43
CA SER A 429 -15.31 -10.99 -8.01
C SER A 429 -14.00 -11.11 -7.24
N VAL A 430 -13.77 -10.21 -6.28
CA VAL A 430 -12.55 -10.17 -5.48
C VAL A 430 -12.94 -10.26 -4.02
N THR A 431 -12.35 -11.22 -3.31
CA THR A 431 -12.44 -11.35 -1.86
C THR A 431 -11.06 -11.17 -1.26
N GLY A 432 -10.93 -10.33 -0.24
CA GLY A 432 -9.68 -10.12 0.50
C GLY A 432 -9.81 -8.99 1.51
N GLY A 433 -8.80 -8.85 2.39
CA GLY A 433 -8.80 -7.82 3.42
C GLY A 433 -8.43 -6.43 2.87
N LEU A 434 -9.09 -5.41 3.41
CA LEU A 434 -8.81 -4.01 3.11
C LEU A 434 -7.51 -3.56 3.79
N SER A 435 -6.63 -2.91 3.04
CA SER A 435 -5.44 -2.26 3.57
C SER A 435 -5.25 -0.89 2.93
N GLU A 436 -4.25 -0.17 3.41
CA GLU A 436 -3.89 1.14 2.88
C GLU A 436 -2.40 1.22 2.58
N PHE A 437 -2.03 1.78 1.43
CA PHE A 437 -0.64 2.04 1.09
C PHE A 437 -0.42 3.51 0.75
N ASN A 438 0.25 4.26 1.63
CA ASN A 438 0.44 5.71 1.49
C ASN A 438 -0.89 6.44 1.24
N ASN A 439 -1.89 6.19 2.09
CA ASN A 439 -3.24 6.72 1.98
C ASN A 439 -4.04 6.25 0.75
N LEU A 440 -3.56 5.27 -0.01
CA LEU A 440 -4.31 4.63 -1.09
C LEU A 440 -5.03 3.38 -0.56
N LEU A 441 -6.36 3.41 -0.55
CA LEU A 441 -7.16 2.26 -0.10
C LEU A 441 -7.17 1.15 -1.15
N GLN A 442 -6.96 -0.10 -0.71
CA GLN A 442 -6.80 -1.26 -1.58
C GLN A 442 -7.31 -2.56 -0.91
N ILE A 443 -7.67 -3.56 -1.72
CA ILE A 443 -7.72 -4.95 -1.27
C ILE A 443 -6.34 -5.52 -1.50
N SER A 444 -5.60 -5.75 -0.41
CA SER A 444 -4.25 -6.32 -0.50
C SER A 444 -3.86 -7.25 0.63
N GLU A 445 -4.72 -7.48 1.62
CA GLU A 445 -4.39 -8.45 2.67
C GLU A 445 -4.80 -9.84 2.22
N SER A 446 -3.84 -10.74 2.31
CA SER A 446 -4.00 -12.13 1.94
C SER A 446 -4.81 -12.91 2.98
N PRO A 447 -5.53 -13.97 2.57
CA PRO A 447 -5.56 -14.50 1.22
C PRO A 447 -6.50 -13.68 0.33
N ILE A 448 -6.08 -13.44 -0.92
CA ILE A 448 -6.91 -12.80 -1.92
C ILE A 448 -7.39 -13.85 -2.91
N THR A 449 -8.71 -13.92 -3.08
CA THR A 449 -9.34 -14.78 -4.10
C THR A 449 -9.93 -13.91 -5.20
N ILE A 450 -9.52 -14.16 -6.44
CA ILE A 450 -10.01 -13.44 -7.62
C ILE A 450 -10.67 -14.42 -8.59
N THR A 451 -11.97 -14.26 -8.78
CA THR A 451 -12.72 -15.00 -9.81
C THR A 451 -13.06 -14.10 -10.99
N ILE A 452 -12.58 -14.44 -12.18
CA ILE A 452 -13.03 -13.78 -13.43
C ILE A 452 -14.44 -14.28 -13.77
N LEU A 453 -15.43 -13.39 -13.65
CA LEU A 453 -16.83 -13.66 -13.98
C LEU A 453 -17.06 -13.59 -15.50
N LYS A 454 -16.42 -12.63 -16.16
CA LYS A 454 -16.54 -12.40 -17.60
C LYS A 454 -15.39 -11.56 -18.15
N GLN A 455 -14.89 -11.90 -19.33
CA GLN A 455 -13.83 -11.13 -20.00
C GLN A 455 -14.38 -10.18 -21.08
N GLY A 456 -13.64 -9.11 -21.36
CA GLY A 456 -13.91 -8.19 -22.47
C GLY A 456 -15.23 -7.42 -22.34
N VAL A 457 -15.63 -7.07 -21.13
CA VAL A 457 -16.76 -6.17 -20.91
C VAL A 457 -16.38 -4.73 -21.28
N ASN A 458 -17.38 -3.93 -21.65
CA ASN A 458 -17.16 -2.51 -21.94
C ASN A 458 -16.68 -1.79 -20.67
N LEU A 459 -15.72 -0.89 -20.85
CA LEU A 459 -15.24 -0.05 -19.76
C LEU A 459 -16.30 0.99 -19.37
N PRO A 460 -16.33 1.40 -18.08
CA PRO A 460 -17.14 2.52 -17.65
C PRO A 460 -16.68 3.81 -18.35
N GLU A 461 -17.65 4.67 -18.67
CA GLU A 461 -17.36 6.01 -19.21
C GLU A 461 -16.65 6.86 -18.14
N PRO A 462 -15.57 7.57 -18.48
CA PRO A 462 -14.86 8.39 -17.52
C PRO A 462 -15.71 9.57 -17.04
N LYS A 463 -15.66 9.87 -15.73
CA LYS A 463 -16.38 11.01 -15.15
C LYS A 463 -15.62 12.31 -15.41
N VAL A 464 -16.26 13.25 -16.11
CA VAL A 464 -15.64 14.55 -16.40
C VAL A 464 -15.72 15.46 -15.17
N ILE A 465 -14.57 15.92 -14.68
CA ILE A 465 -14.48 16.83 -13.52
C ILE A 465 -13.47 17.96 -13.76
N SER A 466 -13.53 19.00 -12.92
CA SER A 466 -12.51 20.04 -12.90
C SER A 466 -11.28 19.58 -12.12
N LEU A 467 -10.10 20.10 -12.49
CA LEU A 467 -8.83 19.77 -11.83
C LEU A 467 -8.88 20.01 -10.31
N ALA A 468 -9.53 21.09 -9.87
CA ALA A 468 -9.71 21.42 -8.45
C ALA A 468 -10.55 20.42 -7.64
N ASN A 469 -11.28 19.53 -8.29
CA ASN A 469 -12.13 18.53 -7.63
C ASN A 469 -11.49 17.14 -7.58
N VAL A 470 -10.30 16.97 -8.15
CA VAL A 470 -9.56 15.71 -8.03
C VAL A 470 -9.16 15.53 -6.57
N GLY A 471 -9.62 14.44 -5.95
CA GLY A 471 -9.44 14.15 -4.54
C GLY A 471 -10.11 12.84 -4.14
N GLU A 472 -10.28 12.62 -2.83
CA GLU A 472 -10.75 11.37 -2.22
C GLU A 472 -12.00 10.76 -2.86
N GLU A 473 -12.99 11.61 -3.18
CA GLU A 473 -14.25 11.17 -3.80
C GLU A 473 -14.02 10.39 -5.11
N TYR A 474 -12.90 10.66 -5.79
CA TYR A 474 -12.56 10.09 -7.09
C TYR A 474 -11.41 9.08 -7.03
N GLU A 475 -10.87 8.80 -5.84
CA GLU A 475 -9.80 7.82 -5.69
C GLU A 475 -10.18 6.48 -6.35
N SER A 476 -9.24 5.93 -7.11
CA SER A 476 -9.38 4.69 -7.89
C SER A 476 -10.47 4.72 -8.96
N GLN A 477 -11.00 5.89 -9.32
CA GLN A 477 -12.00 6.03 -10.39
C GLN A 477 -11.41 6.64 -11.66
N LEU A 478 -11.96 6.23 -12.80
CA LEU A 478 -11.62 6.78 -14.11
C LEU A 478 -12.29 8.15 -14.30
N ILE A 479 -11.47 9.20 -14.48
CA ILE A 479 -11.91 10.57 -14.69
C ILE A 479 -11.35 11.15 -15.98
N THR A 480 -11.97 12.24 -16.45
CA THR A 480 -11.39 13.12 -17.47
C THR A 480 -11.33 14.55 -16.94
N VAL A 481 -10.13 15.15 -16.95
CA VAL A 481 -9.94 16.59 -16.75
C VAL A 481 -9.73 17.26 -18.09
N ARG A 482 -10.44 18.36 -18.33
CA ARG A 482 -10.49 19.00 -19.66
C ARG A 482 -9.67 20.27 -19.73
N ASN A 483 -9.16 20.58 -20.92
CA ASN A 483 -8.43 21.82 -21.23
C ASN A 483 -7.26 22.09 -20.28
N VAL A 484 -6.42 21.07 -20.06
CA VAL A 484 -5.20 21.20 -19.25
C VAL A 484 -3.98 21.25 -20.16
N GLU A 485 -2.90 21.88 -19.69
CA GLU A 485 -1.60 21.87 -20.36
C GLU A 485 -0.52 21.26 -19.46
N PHE A 486 0.50 20.68 -20.08
CA PHE A 486 1.70 20.21 -19.37
C PHE A 486 2.64 21.38 -19.08
N VAL A 487 3.16 21.44 -17.85
CA VAL A 487 4.14 22.45 -17.45
C VAL A 487 5.53 22.11 -17.99
N GLU A 488 5.89 20.83 -17.93
CA GLU A 488 7.17 20.33 -18.41
C GLU A 488 7.20 20.14 -19.94
N THR A 489 8.41 20.05 -20.50
CA THR A 489 8.64 19.78 -21.93
C THR A 489 9.69 18.68 -22.08
N GLY A 490 9.68 17.95 -23.20
CA GLY A 490 10.65 16.89 -23.48
C GLY A 490 9.94 15.60 -23.79
N ILE A 491 10.40 14.49 -23.20
CA ILE A 491 9.79 13.17 -23.35
C ILE A 491 9.25 12.68 -22.01
N PHE A 492 8.20 11.88 -22.05
CA PHE A 492 7.70 11.19 -20.88
C PHE A 492 8.70 10.14 -20.40
N LEU A 493 9.00 10.19 -19.11
CA LEU A 493 9.76 9.18 -18.37
C LEU A 493 8.80 8.44 -17.45
N GLY A 494 9.22 7.30 -16.89
CA GLY A 494 8.38 6.48 -16.02
C GLY A 494 9.15 5.94 -14.82
N GLY A 495 8.43 5.63 -13.75
CA GLY A 495 8.99 5.06 -12.53
C GLY A 495 9.59 6.09 -11.58
N GLY A 496 9.50 5.81 -10.27
CA GLY A 496 10.03 6.67 -9.21
C GLY A 496 9.57 8.13 -9.34
N ALA A 497 10.42 9.09 -8.93
CA ALA A 497 10.10 10.51 -9.06
C ALA A 497 10.15 11.02 -10.52
N SER A 498 10.87 10.35 -11.42
CA SER A 498 11.03 10.76 -12.82
C SER A 498 9.74 10.62 -13.64
N GLY A 499 8.81 9.78 -13.21
CA GLY A 499 7.49 9.63 -13.83
C GLY A 499 6.44 10.63 -13.36
N ASN A 500 6.81 11.71 -12.66
CA ASN A 500 5.88 12.75 -12.21
C ASN A 500 5.98 13.97 -13.12
N PHE A 501 4.83 14.38 -13.67
CA PHE A 501 4.66 15.58 -14.47
C PHE A 501 3.54 16.42 -13.89
N THR A 502 3.46 17.68 -14.31
CA THR A 502 2.47 18.63 -13.81
C THR A 502 1.53 19.00 -14.94
N ILE A 503 0.23 18.80 -14.72
CA ILE A 503 -0.82 19.35 -15.58
C ILE A 503 -1.55 20.50 -14.87
N THR A 504 -1.89 21.54 -15.61
CA THR A 504 -2.55 22.73 -15.06
C THR A 504 -3.71 23.22 -15.93
N ASP A 505 -4.73 23.77 -15.28
CA ASP A 505 -5.81 24.55 -15.93
C ASP A 505 -5.52 26.07 -15.91
N GLY A 506 -4.30 26.46 -15.55
CA GLY A 506 -3.84 27.83 -15.35
C GLY A 506 -4.11 28.41 -13.96
N VAL A 507 -4.84 27.69 -13.09
CA VAL A 507 -5.11 28.08 -11.70
C VAL A 507 -4.69 26.99 -10.72
N ASN A 508 -5.03 25.75 -11.02
CA ASN A 508 -4.77 24.57 -10.22
C ASN A 508 -3.71 23.71 -10.92
N GLU A 509 -2.99 22.91 -10.14
CA GLU A 509 -2.00 21.94 -10.63
C GLU A 509 -2.33 20.55 -10.07
N LEU A 510 -2.04 19.52 -10.86
CA LEU A 510 -2.21 18.12 -10.48
C LEU A 510 -1.04 17.30 -11.01
N ILE A 511 -0.64 16.30 -10.24
CA ILE A 511 0.40 15.35 -10.66
C ILE A 511 -0.18 14.43 -11.74
N PHE A 512 0.39 14.47 -12.94
CA PHE A 512 0.23 13.47 -13.97
C PHE A 512 1.29 12.38 -13.78
N ARG A 513 0.85 11.16 -13.47
CA ARG A 513 1.71 10.09 -12.96
C ARG A 513 1.87 8.95 -13.95
N ILE A 514 3.11 8.71 -14.37
CA ILE A 514 3.55 7.51 -15.09
C ILE A 514 4.33 6.61 -14.12
N GLY A 515 3.62 5.65 -13.52
CA GLY A 515 4.11 4.88 -12.37
C GLY A 515 5.24 3.89 -12.65
N SER A 516 5.36 3.44 -13.91
CA SER A 516 6.28 2.37 -14.32
C SER A 516 7.17 2.80 -15.48
N GLY A 517 8.43 2.36 -15.47
CA GLY A 517 9.34 2.54 -16.61
C GLY A 517 8.93 1.75 -17.85
N ASN A 518 8.05 0.75 -17.70
CA ASN A 518 7.49 -0.04 -18.79
C ASN A 518 6.14 0.50 -19.28
N HIS A 519 5.67 1.63 -18.76
CA HIS A 519 4.40 2.21 -19.16
C HIS A 519 4.41 2.57 -20.66
N PRO A 520 3.34 2.30 -21.44
CA PRO A 520 3.35 2.47 -22.90
C PRO A 520 3.62 3.89 -23.41
N ILE A 521 3.44 4.91 -22.58
CA ILE A 521 3.70 6.33 -22.90
C ILE A 521 5.18 6.69 -22.75
N VAL A 522 5.99 5.90 -22.04
CA VAL A 522 7.40 6.22 -21.78
C VAL A 522 8.16 6.32 -23.11
N GLY A 523 8.85 7.45 -23.30
CA GLY A 523 9.61 7.77 -24.49
C GLY A 523 8.86 8.62 -25.53
N GLU A 524 7.55 8.80 -25.40
CA GLU A 524 6.76 9.72 -26.23
C GLU A 524 7.05 11.18 -25.86
N ASP A 525 6.90 12.09 -26.82
CA ASP A 525 7.05 13.53 -26.57
C ASP A 525 5.92 14.05 -25.67
N ILE A 526 6.27 14.91 -24.70
CA ILE A 526 5.29 15.63 -23.88
C ILE A 526 4.54 16.60 -24.79
N PRO A 527 3.20 16.52 -24.88
CA PRO A 527 2.44 17.32 -25.81
C PRO A 527 2.43 18.80 -25.41
N THR A 528 2.27 19.68 -26.40
CA THR A 528 2.13 21.12 -26.19
C THR A 528 0.73 21.59 -26.56
N GLY A 529 0.19 22.56 -25.83
CA GLY A 529 -1.17 23.05 -25.98
C GLY A 529 -2.15 22.39 -25.01
N LEU A 530 -3.45 22.64 -25.22
CA LEU A 530 -4.51 22.14 -24.35
C LEU A 530 -4.92 20.72 -24.72
N TYR A 531 -5.06 19.87 -23.72
CA TYR A 531 -5.48 18.48 -23.82
C TYR A 531 -6.60 18.17 -22.83
N ASP A 532 -7.48 17.27 -23.22
CA ASP A 532 -8.34 16.51 -22.31
C ASP A 532 -7.55 15.27 -21.88
N VAL A 533 -7.35 15.11 -20.58
CA VAL A 533 -6.56 14.02 -19.99
C VAL A 533 -7.51 13.08 -19.26
N THR A 534 -7.48 11.81 -19.65
CA THR A 534 -8.21 10.72 -18.98
C THR A 534 -7.24 9.87 -18.16
N GLY A 535 -7.69 9.36 -17.03
CA GLY A 535 -6.88 8.52 -16.18
C GLY A 535 -7.61 8.15 -14.90
N PHE A 536 -7.10 7.16 -14.18
CA PHE A 536 -7.62 6.88 -12.86
C PHE A 536 -6.93 7.76 -11.82
N VAL A 537 -7.65 8.15 -10.77
CA VAL A 537 -7.06 8.90 -9.66
C VAL A 537 -6.35 7.93 -8.73
N GLY A 538 -5.09 8.20 -8.42
CA GLY A 538 -4.36 7.56 -7.34
C GLY A 538 -4.04 8.55 -6.23
N GLN A 539 -3.54 8.02 -5.12
CA GLN A 539 -3.04 8.80 -4.00
C GLN A 539 -1.65 8.32 -3.60
N PHE A 540 -0.79 9.24 -3.18
CA PHE A 540 0.48 8.92 -2.55
C PHE A 540 0.77 9.92 -1.43
N GLY A 541 0.59 9.47 -0.18
CA GLY A 541 0.60 10.35 0.98
C GLY A 541 -0.60 11.29 0.91
N ASN A 542 -0.37 12.60 0.94
CA ASN A 542 -1.45 13.59 0.86
C ASN A 542 -1.71 14.10 -0.57
N ASP A 543 -0.95 13.62 -1.54
CA ASP A 543 -1.01 14.12 -2.91
C ASP A 543 -1.87 13.20 -3.78
N TYR A 544 -2.90 13.77 -4.40
CA TYR A 544 -3.67 13.10 -5.44
C TYR A 544 -2.99 13.26 -6.80
N GLN A 545 -3.11 12.23 -7.61
CA GLN A 545 -2.47 12.13 -8.92
C GLN A 545 -3.41 11.48 -9.92
N ILE A 546 -3.28 11.84 -11.20
CA ILE A 546 -3.99 11.20 -12.30
C ILE A 546 -3.01 10.33 -13.09
N SER A 547 -3.37 9.07 -13.30
CA SER A 547 -2.56 8.10 -14.02
C SER A 547 -3.26 7.69 -15.33
N PRO A 548 -2.69 8.01 -16.50
CA PRO A 548 -3.23 7.57 -17.79
C PRO A 548 -3.00 6.07 -17.95
N ARG A 549 -3.76 5.40 -18.81
CA ARG A 549 -3.57 3.97 -19.09
C ARG A 549 -2.71 3.79 -20.34
N THR A 550 -2.95 4.61 -21.35
CA THR A 550 -2.19 4.62 -22.62
C THR A 550 -2.12 6.04 -23.18
N ILE A 551 -1.38 6.23 -24.28
CA ILE A 551 -1.31 7.53 -24.98
C ILE A 551 -2.69 7.98 -25.49
N ASP A 552 -3.62 7.06 -25.73
CA ASP A 552 -4.98 7.39 -26.19
C ASP A 552 -5.80 8.13 -25.13
N ASP A 553 -5.36 8.12 -23.86
CA ASP A 553 -5.99 8.92 -22.81
C ASP A 553 -5.63 10.42 -22.87
N LEU A 554 -4.74 10.82 -23.78
CA LEU A 554 -4.37 12.21 -24.05
C LEU A 554 -5.01 12.67 -25.35
N GLN A 555 -6.06 13.48 -25.25
CA GLN A 555 -6.80 13.96 -26.42
C GLN A 555 -6.56 15.47 -26.61
N PRO A 556 -5.99 15.92 -27.74
CA PRO A 556 -5.79 17.35 -27.97
C PRO A 556 -7.15 18.07 -28.03
N VAL A 557 -7.27 19.20 -27.33
CA VAL A 557 -8.41 20.08 -27.47
C VAL A 557 -8.26 20.82 -28.78
N GLU A 558 -9.11 20.51 -29.75
CA GLU A 558 -9.18 21.31 -30.97
C GLU A 558 -9.58 22.75 -30.63
N ASP A 559 -8.68 23.68 -30.92
CA ASP A 559 -8.87 25.10 -30.70
C ASP A 559 -10.12 25.59 -31.44
N SER A 560 -11.22 25.79 -30.71
CA SER A 560 -12.47 26.29 -31.27
C SER A 560 -12.39 27.75 -31.75
N THR A 561 -11.24 28.42 -31.62
CA THR A 561 -10.95 29.68 -32.34
C THR A 561 -10.62 29.46 -33.82
N GLY A 562 -10.32 28.22 -34.20
CA GLY A 562 -10.33 27.72 -35.57
C GLY A 562 -11.58 26.89 -35.83
N GLN A 563 -12.77 27.50 -35.82
CA GLN A 563 -13.93 26.86 -36.44
C GLN A 563 -13.59 26.54 -37.91
N THR A 564 -13.16 25.30 -38.16
CA THR A 564 -13.41 24.68 -39.44
C THR A 564 -14.92 24.48 -39.47
N LEU A 565 -15.63 25.41 -40.10
CA LEU A 565 -17.06 25.29 -40.38
C LEU A 565 -17.29 24.00 -41.16
N ALA A 566 -17.68 22.93 -40.46
CA ALA A 566 -18.08 21.61 -40.98
C ALA A 566 -17.12 21.00 -42.02
N ASN A 567 -16.52 19.86 -41.69
CA ASN A 567 -16.08 18.90 -42.71
C ASN A 567 -17.32 18.33 -43.41
N ILE A 568 -17.90 19.11 -44.33
CA ILE A 568 -18.72 18.57 -45.40
C ILE A 568 -17.71 18.07 -46.42
N ASP A 569 -17.61 16.75 -46.58
CA ASP A 569 -16.91 16.14 -47.71
C ASP A 569 -17.37 16.82 -49.00
N PHE A 570 -16.57 17.73 -49.55
CA PHE A 570 -16.87 18.39 -50.81
C PHE A 570 -16.71 17.36 -51.92
N LYS A 571 -17.79 16.63 -52.23
CA LYS A 571 -17.89 15.87 -53.47
C LYS A 571 -17.93 16.89 -54.62
N THR A 572 -16.79 17.08 -55.28
CA THR A 572 -16.66 18.00 -56.40
C THR A 572 -17.22 17.39 -57.68
N ILE A 573 -18.01 18.16 -58.42
CA ILE A 573 -18.37 17.84 -59.81
C ILE A 573 -17.35 18.47 -60.76
N ASP A 574 -17.02 17.77 -61.86
CA ASP A 574 -16.26 18.36 -62.96
C ASP A 574 -17.16 19.35 -63.71
N GLY A 575 -17.00 20.65 -63.44
CA GLY A 575 -17.71 21.74 -64.10
C GLY A 575 -16.78 22.80 -64.70
N LEU A 576 -17.23 23.49 -65.74
CA LEU A 576 -16.55 24.64 -66.33
C LEU A 576 -17.57 25.65 -66.83
N ILE A 577 -17.47 26.91 -66.41
CA ILE A 577 -18.20 28.03 -67.01
C ILE A 577 -17.37 28.73 -68.08
N TYR A 578 -17.99 29.02 -69.23
CA TYR A 578 -17.34 29.70 -70.35
C TYR A 578 -18.36 30.49 -71.21
N PRO A 579 -17.97 31.57 -71.91
CA PRO A 579 -16.69 32.27 -71.75
C PRO A 579 -16.58 32.90 -70.35
N ASN A 580 -15.37 33.13 -69.89
CA ASN A 580 -15.09 33.82 -68.63
C ASN A 580 -13.72 34.50 -68.76
N PRO A 581 -13.64 35.83 -68.93
CA PRO A 581 -14.70 36.82 -68.78
C PRO A 581 -15.90 36.69 -69.73
N ALA A 582 -17.07 37.14 -69.27
CA ALA A 582 -18.35 37.02 -69.96
C ALA A 582 -19.04 38.37 -70.07
N LYS A 583 -19.67 38.63 -71.22
CA LYS A 583 -20.40 39.86 -71.46
C LYS A 583 -21.86 39.73 -71.03
N ASP A 584 -22.69 38.97 -71.75
CA ASP A 584 -24.12 38.92 -71.45
C ASP A 584 -24.54 37.54 -70.90
N GLN A 585 -23.85 36.46 -71.26
CA GLN A 585 -24.23 35.11 -70.84
C GLN A 585 -23.02 34.20 -70.66
N ILE A 586 -23.21 33.13 -69.88
CA ILE A 586 -22.26 32.03 -69.70
C ILE A 586 -22.90 30.69 -70.02
N PHE A 587 -22.07 29.72 -70.40
CA PHE A 587 -22.42 28.34 -70.66
C PHE A 587 -21.76 27.44 -69.62
N ILE A 588 -22.45 26.37 -69.24
CA ILE A 588 -21.94 25.33 -68.35
C ILE A 588 -21.56 24.10 -69.18
N LYS A 589 -20.32 23.62 -69.02
CA LYS A 589 -19.83 22.34 -69.56
C LYS A 589 -19.37 21.44 -68.41
N THR A 590 -19.69 20.14 -68.50
CA THR A 590 -19.27 19.11 -67.53
C THR A 590 -18.78 17.89 -68.31
N GLU A 591 -17.72 17.20 -67.86
CA GLU A 591 -17.11 16.09 -68.61
C GLU A 591 -17.66 14.70 -68.23
N LYS A 592 -18.35 14.56 -67.08
CA LYS A 592 -18.72 13.25 -66.50
C LYS A 592 -20.21 12.89 -66.42
N LEU A 593 -21.16 13.70 -66.89
CA LEU A 593 -22.59 13.36 -66.77
C LEU A 593 -23.37 13.61 -68.06
N GLN A 594 -24.01 12.55 -68.56
CA GLN A 594 -25.29 12.69 -69.27
C GLN A 594 -26.30 13.21 -68.24
N PHE A 595 -27.05 14.26 -68.57
CA PHE A 595 -27.95 14.97 -67.67
C PHE A 595 -29.15 14.12 -67.18
N ALA A 596 -28.90 13.18 -66.26
CA ALA A 596 -29.94 12.41 -65.61
C ALA A 596 -30.61 13.20 -64.45
N SER A 597 -29.93 14.21 -63.91
CA SER A 597 -30.40 15.10 -62.84
C SER A 597 -30.24 16.58 -63.20
N THR A 598 -31.08 17.42 -62.61
CA THR A 598 -31.09 18.88 -62.80
C THR A 598 -30.06 19.59 -61.92
N ILE A 599 -29.27 20.49 -62.51
CA ILE A 599 -28.30 21.34 -61.79
C ILE A 599 -29.01 22.61 -61.28
N SER A 600 -28.63 23.07 -60.09
CA SER A 600 -28.88 24.43 -59.61
C SER A 600 -27.62 25.29 -59.73
N ALA A 601 -27.77 26.55 -60.12
CA ALA A 601 -26.70 27.53 -60.17
C ALA A 601 -27.05 28.76 -59.34
N THR A 602 -26.16 29.15 -58.44
CA THR A 602 -26.31 30.36 -57.62
C THR A 602 -25.14 31.29 -57.84
N ILE A 603 -25.44 32.56 -58.13
CA ILE A 603 -24.44 33.63 -58.31
C ILE A 603 -24.40 34.49 -57.04
N TYR A 604 -23.20 34.70 -56.53
CA TYR A 604 -22.89 35.55 -55.40
C TYR A 604 -22.01 36.72 -55.83
N SER A 605 -22.20 37.89 -55.21
CA SER A 605 -21.25 39.00 -55.29
C SER A 605 -19.92 38.66 -54.64
N SER A 606 -18.88 39.45 -54.92
CA SER A 606 -17.55 39.30 -54.29
C SER A 606 -17.55 39.47 -52.76
N ASN A 607 -18.59 40.07 -52.18
CA ASN A 607 -18.78 40.18 -50.73
C ASN A 607 -19.73 39.10 -50.15
N GLY A 608 -20.05 38.06 -50.93
CA GLY A 608 -20.82 36.90 -50.46
C GLY A 608 -22.34 37.06 -50.42
N SER A 609 -22.91 38.16 -50.95
CA SER A 609 -24.37 38.31 -51.05
C SER A 609 -24.91 37.50 -52.23
N LYS A 610 -25.98 36.71 -52.00
CA LYS A 610 -26.66 35.94 -53.05
C LYS A 610 -27.40 36.89 -53.99
N LEU A 611 -27.08 36.85 -55.29
CA LEU A 611 -27.64 37.74 -56.31
C LEU A 611 -28.67 37.07 -57.20
N GLN A 612 -28.45 35.79 -57.53
CA GLN A 612 -29.33 35.04 -58.41
C GLN A 612 -29.25 33.55 -58.08
N GLU A 613 -30.38 32.85 -58.19
CA GLU A 613 -30.46 31.40 -58.11
C GLU A 613 -31.31 30.88 -59.27
N LEU A 614 -30.81 29.86 -59.94
CA LEU A 614 -31.43 29.22 -61.09
C LEU A 614 -31.48 27.72 -60.82
N ASN A 615 -32.68 27.17 -60.86
CA ASN A 615 -32.90 25.73 -60.68
C ASN A 615 -33.21 25.09 -62.03
N ASN A 616 -33.08 23.75 -62.12
CA ASN A 616 -33.47 22.96 -63.28
C ASN A 616 -32.61 23.15 -64.56
N ILE A 617 -31.32 23.43 -64.42
CA ILE A 617 -30.35 23.50 -65.53
C ILE A 617 -30.05 22.09 -66.05
N ASN A 618 -30.15 21.88 -67.36
CA ASN A 618 -29.95 20.56 -67.99
C ASN A 618 -29.32 20.67 -69.41
N ALA A 619 -29.16 19.53 -70.10
CA ALA A 619 -28.52 19.44 -71.43
C ALA A 619 -29.08 20.39 -72.48
N SER A 620 -30.39 20.67 -72.39
CA SER A 620 -31.12 21.52 -73.32
C SER A 620 -31.14 23.00 -72.90
N ARG A 621 -30.67 23.32 -71.69
CA ARG A 621 -30.68 24.66 -71.08
C ARG A 621 -29.43 24.87 -70.21
N ASN A 622 -28.25 24.86 -70.81
CA ASN A 622 -26.97 25.04 -70.13
C ASN A 622 -26.43 26.48 -70.19
N THR A 623 -27.29 27.46 -70.47
CA THR A 623 -26.92 28.88 -70.59
C THR A 623 -27.54 29.70 -69.44
N ILE A 624 -26.76 30.59 -68.86
CA ILE A 624 -27.19 31.54 -67.81
C ILE A 624 -26.96 32.96 -68.31
N SER A 625 -28.01 33.79 -68.28
CA SER A 625 -27.94 35.23 -68.58
C SER A 625 -27.43 36.00 -67.35
N ILE A 626 -26.46 36.87 -67.59
CA ILE A 626 -25.79 37.73 -66.60
C ILE A 626 -25.84 39.21 -67.00
N ASP A 627 -26.65 39.58 -67.99
CA ASP A 627 -26.84 40.92 -68.55
C ASP A 627 -27.21 41.96 -67.47
N HIS A 628 -27.91 41.49 -66.43
CA HIS A 628 -28.37 42.30 -65.32
C HIS A 628 -27.27 42.62 -64.28
N LEU A 629 -26.14 41.92 -64.34
CA LEU A 629 -25.00 42.15 -63.45
C LEU A 629 -24.15 43.32 -63.96
N LYS A 630 -23.64 44.14 -63.04
CA LYS A 630 -22.65 45.18 -63.36
C LYS A 630 -21.28 44.55 -63.62
N GLY A 631 -20.42 45.19 -64.42
CA GLY A 631 -19.04 44.75 -64.63
C GLY A 631 -18.31 44.55 -63.30
N GLY A 632 -17.67 43.39 -63.12
CA GLY A 632 -17.08 42.99 -61.84
C GLY A 632 -16.86 41.50 -61.64
N MET A 633 -16.36 41.14 -60.46
CA MET A 633 -16.13 39.76 -60.04
C MET A 633 -17.31 39.22 -59.23
N TYR A 634 -17.72 38.00 -59.57
CA TYR A 634 -18.75 37.22 -58.90
C TYR A 634 -18.25 35.79 -58.65
N PHE A 635 -18.95 35.04 -57.81
CA PHE A 635 -18.77 33.60 -57.67
C PHE A 635 -20.03 32.90 -58.15
N ILE A 636 -19.87 31.85 -58.95
CA ILE A 636 -20.97 30.96 -59.29
C ILE A 636 -20.74 29.61 -58.62
N ILE A 637 -21.79 29.11 -57.97
CA ILE A 637 -21.84 27.78 -57.37
C ILE A 637 -22.84 26.96 -58.18
N LEU A 638 -22.37 25.86 -58.74
CA LEU A 638 -23.21 24.82 -59.32
C LEU A 638 -23.40 23.72 -58.28
N SER A 639 -24.62 23.21 -58.14
CA SER A 639 -24.92 22.10 -57.23
C SER A 639 -25.82 21.04 -57.88
N ILE A 640 -25.57 19.79 -57.50
CA ILE A 640 -26.39 18.61 -57.81
C ILE A 640 -26.42 17.77 -56.53
N ASP A 641 -27.61 17.58 -55.95
CA ASP A 641 -27.76 16.91 -54.65
C ASP A 641 -26.76 17.49 -53.62
N ASP A 642 -25.88 16.66 -53.06
CA ASP A 642 -24.86 17.06 -52.08
C ASP A 642 -23.50 17.45 -52.70
N GLN A 643 -23.42 17.58 -54.03
CA GLN A 643 -22.18 17.86 -54.76
C GLN A 643 -22.13 19.31 -55.27
N TYR A 644 -20.94 19.93 -55.26
CA TYR A 644 -20.77 21.35 -55.60
C TYR A 644 -19.58 21.60 -56.53
N PHE A 645 -19.69 22.64 -57.36
CA PHE A 645 -18.58 23.22 -58.12
C PHE A 645 -18.63 24.75 -58.01
N ILE A 646 -17.51 25.35 -57.62
CA ILE A 646 -17.41 26.80 -57.42
C ILE A 646 -16.39 27.35 -58.41
N GLN A 647 -16.78 28.38 -59.16
CA GLN A 647 -15.87 29.09 -60.05
C GLN A 647 -16.06 30.60 -59.94
N LYS A 648 -14.95 31.33 -60.03
CA LYS A 648 -14.94 32.77 -60.20
C LYS A 648 -15.55 33.13 -61.56
N LEU A 649 -16.52 34.03 -61.60
CA LEU A 649 -17.12 34.61 -62.80
C LEU A 649 -16.70 36.08 -62.94
N ILE A 650 -16.18 36.46 -64.10
CA ILE A 650 -15.87 37.85 -64.43
C ILE A 650 -16.91 38.36 -65.43
N LYS A 651 -17.69 39.36 -65.03
CA LYS A 651 -18.56 40.14 -65.92
C LYS A 651 -17.77 41.30 -66.49
N GLU A 652 -17.70 41.40 -67.82
CA GLU A 652 -17.12 42.56 -68.52
C GLU A 652 -17.93 43.83 -68.32
#